data_AF-A0A1H9R7Q7-F1
#
_entry.id   AF-A0A1H9R7Q7-F1
#
_cell.length_a   1.000
_cell.length_b   1.000
_cell.length_c   1.000
_cell.angle_alpha   90.00
_cell.angle_beta   90.00
_cell.angle_gamma   90.00
#
_symmetry.space_group_name_H-M   'P 1'
#
loop_
_entity.id
_entity.type
_entity.pdbx_description
1 polymer ?
#
loop_
_entity_poly.entity_id
_entity_poly.type
_entity_poly.pdbx_seq_one_letter_code
_entity_poly.pdbx_strand_id
1 'polypeptide(L)'
;MKKNTVKKSVMATVLATSLFSSTGVGFANSSLQDMVDQARKDMKEASYAYVVPAQKGKITTSKELYPALNTAKESYQKAKAAIEKSKAKNKKALLADLEDLYNERITKGVVPYIDAYNYATEYINPIMGAIEKAEAAKDSAEVEKQLQKLSDQLKARSAIMYRFTGKAPRDLLLAKFKTPADKKHAQLVAAKPNEGGTIKAPALYNSNPDQLTVTQVARYDSGQGETGTEILAYDEKLKKAFVTNGAVGGFDILSFADVKSGEFTQVDSAKRVVIEDYGIEGVKNITSIASHPTEDLITIAAYAEKTDPGYIIFATKDGKFVKSVQVGALPDMVTFSPDGKKAVVANEGEPNKDTTVDPEGTISVIDVASFEETTLTFTEDMLDDKVRMSYQGKGSSYLAQLEPEYVTVSPDSKTAYVTLQENNAVATVDLVNNKIVSVKGLGVLDHSVAGNEMDANKDDKAIGIHKAPILTWHMPDAMDTFVVDGKTYIITPNEGDSRDYVDDGGYTEVAELADIELPIKLDASKYEGYTQAELDKFDLSTLKGYKVTTENGLNAEGTAYEAIYGYGGRSFSIFDAETLEQVYDSGSEFERIIAEKTPKYFNTNSDEIKVDSRSDDKGPEPETAVVGEIDGTTYGFIALERYSGIMVYDLTDVKEPKFVTLISSRDFSEDVAGDVSPEGLQFIPADKSPTGKALLAATHEVSGTVAVYEFGGKAKEEADFELSIIHTNDTHAAIENAPKRATIINDVRKEKPNALLLDAGDVFQGTLYFTEYQGEADLALMNYMGYDAMTLGNHEFDLGKQAEGHQALADFVKNAKFPIVTANVDFSKDEKLAGLHKETIAPNAAPGNIYDGTIVEVDGEKVGIFGLTTETTAGSSSPDKVTFEDYIKEAEKAVASLEAQGVDKIVAISHLGYDNPVEKNDLLLAANVDGIDVIVGGHSHTTLKEAAIVDKDENGAKKDPTVIVQTGSSSANVGTLDVQFDENGVIISHANKLIAIGEQKADPEAEAILAPFKIGISAVQNQETGGVAVNALVNPRTGDPGNQGESVRNSETALGNLVADSMLAQGKLVSPNATIALQNGGGVRGPVDQGPITMGDVLTVLSFNNGLYSVDLTGAELKQVIEGGVSVVPTESGSFLHVAGLKIEFDSSKPAGKRVVSIQAADKDGKFAPVEDTKTYTVITNSYIAGGPDFASAAADGRATDIGISDWESFAAYLKTAGEVDPKIEGRIVNIAK
;
A
#
# COMPACT_ATOMS: atom_id res chain seq x y z
N MET A 1 56.88 -2.66 43.20
CA MET A 1 57.71 -2.07 42.13
C MET A 1 56.98 -0.86 41.55
N LYS A 2 57.62 0.30 41.39
CA LYS A 2 56.92 1.54 40.98
C LYS A 2 56.24 1.32 39.61
N LYS A 3 54.92 1.58 39.51
CA LYS A 3 54.06 1.38 38.31
C LYS A 3 54.68 1.88 36.98
N ASN A 4 55.56 2.88 37.04
CA ASN A 4 56.26 3.44 35.89
C ASN A 4 57.37 2.56 35.30
N THR A 5 57.95 1.64 36.07
CA THR A 5 59.11 0.84 35.60
C THR A 5 58.68 -0.34 34.74
N VAL A 6 57.53 -0.96 35.06
CA VAL A 6 56.94 -2.08 34.28
C VAL A 6 56.31 -1.58 32.98
N LYS A 7 55.58 -0.44 33.02
CA LYS A 7 55.03 0.20 31.80
C LYS A 7 56.12 0.54 30.78
N LYS A 8 57.24 1.12 31.24
CA LYS A 8 58.35 1.49 30.34
C LYS A 8 59.09 0.28 29.77
N SER A 9 59.20 -0.82 30.50
CA SER A 9 59.89 -2.02 30.03
C SER A 9 59.04 -2.84 29.05
N VAL A 10 57.74 -3.03 29.32
CA VAL A 10 56.82 -3.70 28.37
C VAL A 10 56.71 -2.91 27.07
N MET A 11 56.56 -1.59 27.13
CA MET A 11 56.46 -0.75 25.92
C MET A 11 57.78 -0.61 25.16
N ALA A 12 58.94 -0.63 25.83
CA ALA A 12 60.24 -0.61 25.16
C ALA A 12 60.54 -1.95 24.45
N THR A 13 60.12 -3.08 25.02
CA THR A 13 60.26 -4.40 24.40
C THR A 13 59.39 -4.54 23.14
N VAL A 14 58.18 -3.96 23.14
CA VAL A 14 57.28 -3.92 21.96
C VAL A 14 57.84 -2.99 20.86
N LEU A 15 58.41 -1.83 21.22
CA LEU A 15 59.07 -0.94 20.26
C LEU A 15 60.33 -1.58 19.64
N ALA A 16 61.12 -2.33 20.42
CA ALA A 16 62.38 -2.93 19.97
C ALA A 16 62.20 -4.21 19.14
N THR A 17 61.17 -5.02 19.40
CA THR A 17 60.84 -6.22 18.60
C THR A 17 60.23 -5.86 17.25
N SER A 18 59.58 -4.70 17.15
CA SER A 18 58.86 -4.25 15.96
C SER A 18 59.71 -3.50 14.91
N LEU A 19 61.04 -3.45 15.10
CA LEU A 19 62.01 -2.83 14.17
C LEU A 19 62.70 -3.84 13.23
N PHE A 20 62.43 -5.14 13.36
CA PHE A 20 63.13 -6.20 12.64
C PHE A 20 62.23 -7.23 11.93
N SER A 21 61.17 -6.79 11.24
CA SER A 21 60.54 -7.58 10.16
C SER A 21 60.82 -6.97 8.79
N SER A 22 62.10 -6.86 8.44
CA SER A 22 62.47 -6.66 7.03
C SER A 22 62.70 -8.03 6.38
N THR A 23 61.63 -8.70 5.96
CA THR A 23 61.76 -9.63 4.84
C THR A 23 61.63 -8.82 3.57
N GLY A 24 62.78 -8.45 3.01
CA GLY A 24 62.87 -7.80 1.71
C GLY A 24 62.35 -8.75 0.63
N VAL A 25 61.05 -8.68 0.36
CA VAL A 25 60.46 -9.32 -0.81
C VAL A 25 60.38 -8.23 -1.88
N GLY A 26 61.28 -8.28 -2.87
CA GLY A 26 61.27 -7.32 -3.97
C GLY A 26 60.02 -7.47 -4.83
N PHE A 27 59.28 -6.38 -5.03
CA PHE A 27 58.11 -6.35 -5.89
C PHE A 27 58.52 -6.09 -7.35
N ALA A 28 57.81 -6.71 -8.30
CA ALA A 28 58.10 -6.58 -9.73
C ALA A 28 57.49 -5.30 -10.38
N ASN A 29 56.66 -4.53 -9.65
CA ASN A 29 55.97 -3.35 -10.15
C ASN A 29 56.02 -2.21 -9.12
N SER A 30 56.44 -1.01 -9.52
CA SER A 30 56.69 0.12 -8.60
C SER A 30 55.41 0.65 -7.95
N SER A 31 54.27 0.63 -8.65
CA SER A 31 53.00 1.15 -8.09
C SER A 31 52.41 0.27 -6.98
N LEU A 32 52.57 -1.05 -7.06
CA LEU A 32 52.11 -1.97 -6.02
C LEU A 32 52.98 -1.85 -4.76
N GLN A 33 54.29 -1.67 -4.95
CA GLN A 33 55.22 -1.40 -3.86
C GLN A 33 54.82 -0.14 -3.09
N ASP A 34 54.53 0.96 -3.81
CA ASP A 34 54.19 2.25 -3.20
C ASP A 34 52.91 2.15 -2.33
N MET A 35 51.89 1.42 -2.80
CA MET A 35 50.65 1.22 -2.04
C MET A 35 50.87 0.40 -0.76
N VAL A 36 51.68 -0.67 -0.84
CA VAL A 36 51.99 -1.51 0.32
C VAL A 36 52.85 -0.74 1.34
N ASP A 37 53.84 0.01 0.87
CA ASP A 37 54.70 0.81 1.76
C ASP A 37 53.93 1.97 2.41
N GLN A 38 52.98 2.57 1.69
CA GLN A 38 52.06 3.56 2.25
C GLN A 38 51.17 2.95 3.33
N ALA A 39 50.58 1.77 3.10
CA ALA A 39 49.79 1.07 4.11
C ALA A 39 50.61 0.74 5.36
N ARG A 40 51.84 0.24 5.20
CA ARG A 40 52.77 -0.02 6.32
C ARG A 40 53.08 1.25 7.10
N LYS A 41 53.30 2.36 6.40
CA LYS A 41 53.55 3.67 7.01
C LYS A 41 52.34 4.17 7.82
N ASP A 42 51.15 4.10 7.25
CA ASP A 42 49.94 4.59 7.91
C ASP A 42 49.58 3.75 9.15
N MET A 43 49.71 2.42 9.06
CA MET A 43 49.57 1.53 10.23
C MET A 43 50.57 1.86 11.34
N LYS A 44 51.82 2.18 10.95
CA LYS A 44 52.84 2.63 11.90
C LYS A 44 52.44 3.97 12.53
N GLU A 45 52.08 4.97 11.75
CA GLU A 45 51.68 6.29 12.27
C GLU A 45 50.45 6.20 13.19
N ALA A 46 49.46 5.39 12.83
CA ALA A 46 48.31 5.09 13.68
C ALA A 46 48.73 4.48 15.02
N SER A 47 49.61 3.46 15.01
CA SER A 47 50.11 2.87 16.27
C SER A 47 50.88 3.89 17.14
N TYR A 48 51.62 4.83 16.53
CA TYR A 48 52.35 5.88 17.26
C TYR A 48 51.42 6.94 17.87
N ALA A 49 50.29 7.25 17.22
CA ALA A 49 49.26 8.16 17.74
C ALA A 49 48.66 7.67 19.07
N TYR A 50 48.69 6.36 19.32
CA TYR A 50 48.32 5.76 20.61
C TYR A 50 49.51 5.70 21.59
N VAL A 51 50.64 5.15 21.15
CA VAL A 51 51.74 4.77 22.05
C VAL A 51 52.49 5.99 22.60
N VAL A 52 52.68 7.04 21.80
CA VAL A 52 53.46 8.23 22.20
C VAL A 52 52.74 9.08 23.26
N PRO A 53 51.43 9.37 23.15
CA PRO A 53 50.68 10.01 24.24
C PRO A 53 50.62 9.15 25.49
N ALA A 54 50.44 7.83 25.34
CA ALA A 54 50.45 6.89 26.47
C ALA A 54 51.79 6.87 27.22
N GLN A 55 52.94 7.01 26.53
CA GLN A 55 54.27 7.18 27.17
C GLN A 55 54.34 8.42 28.07
N LYS A 56 53.56 9.45 27.75
CA LYS A 56 53.47 10.72 28.49
C LYS A 56 52.33 10.71 29.52
N GLY A 57 51.64 9.58 29.69
CA GLY A 57 50.51 9.44 30.60
C GLY A 57 49.24 10.16 30.14
N LYS A 58 49.09 10.40 28.85
CA LYS A 58 47.89 11.03 28.25
C LYS A 58 47.07 9.98 27.48
N ILE A 59 45.75 10.08 27.58
CA ILE A 59 44.82 9.36 26.71
C ILE A 59 44.52 10.24 25.50
N THR A 60 44.69 9.69 24.30
CA THR A 60 44.39 10.40 23.05
C THR A 60 42.88 10.43 22.84
N THR A 61 42.34 11.58 22.47
CA THR A 61 40.89 11.71 22.25
C THR A 61 40.47 11.01 20.95
N SER A 62 39.22 10.56 20.86
CA SER A 62 38.67 9.94 19.63
C SER A 62 38.86 10.85 18.40
N LYS A 63 38.67 12.15 18.58
CA LYS A 63 38.88 13.19 17.54
C LYS A 63 40.30 13.23 16.98
N GLU A 64 41.31 12.94 17.80
CA GLU A 64 42.73 12.92 17.39
C GLU A 64 43.17 11.56 16.84
N LEU A 65 42.40 10.51 17.12
CA LEU A 65 42.76 9.10 16.90
C LEU A 65 42.13 8.52 15.63
N TYR A 66 40.86 8.86 15.40
CA TYR A 66 40.07 8.36 14.28
C TYR A 66 40.68 8.69 12.92
N PRO A 67 41.24 9.89 12.67
CA PRO A 67 41.84 10.18 11.37
C PRO A 67 42.99 9.22 11.04
N ALA A 68 43.84 8.90 12.02
CA ALA A 68 44.99 8.03 11.80
C ALA A 68 44.58 6.55 11.63
N LEU A 69 43.62 6.08 12.43
CA LEU A 69 43.10 4.71 12.32
C LEU A 69 42.35 4.46 11.02
N ASN A 70 41.49 5.40 10.62
CA ASN A 70 40.73 5.29 9.39
C ASN A 70 41.67 5.31 8.18
N THR A 71 42.65 6.21 8.18
CA THR A 71 43.70 6.24 7.16
C THR A 71 44.45 4.90 7.09
N ALA A 72 44.83 4.32 8.24
CA ALA A 72 45.50 3.02 8.27
C ALA A 72 44.62 1.87 7.75
N LYS A 73 43.33 1.85 8.12
CA LYS A 73 42.36 0.85 7.64
C LYS A 73 42.15 0.99 6.13
N GLU A 74 41.95 2.20 5.63
CA GLU A 74 41.76 2.46 4.21
C GLU A 74 43.00 2.08 3.39
N SER A 75 44.20 2.49 3.84
CA SER A 75 45.43 2.14 3.16
C SER A 75 45.69 0.62 3.19
N TYR A 76 45.38 -0.07 4.30
CA TYR A 76 45.40 -1.53 4.38
C TYR A 76 44.48 -2.18 3.35
N GLN A 77 43.20 -1.77 3.29
CA GLN A 77 42.23 -2.35 2.36
C GLN A 77 42.61 -2.08 0.90
N LYS A 78 43.08 -0.86 0.58
CA LYS A 78 43.57 -0.52 -0.76
C LYS A 78 44.77 -1.38 -1.16
N ALA A 79 45.73 -1.57 -0.26
CA ALA A 79 46.90 -2.41 -0.52
C ALA A 79 46.53 -3.90 -0.65
N LYS A 80 45.62 -4.41 0.21
CA LYS A 80 45.10 -5.79 0.15
C LYS A 80 44.44 -6.07 -1.21
N ALA A 81 43.49 -5.22 -1.60
CA ALA A 81 42.79 -5.33 -2.89
C ALA A 81 43.76 -5.23 -4.09
N ALA A 82 44.76 -4.35 -4.02
CA ALA A 82 45.77 -4.22 -5.07
C ALA A 82 46.67 -5.47 -5.18
N ILE A 83 47.06 -6.07 -4.06
CA ILE A 83 47.81 -7.34 -4.05
C ILE A 83 46.94 -8.47 -4.61
N GLU A 84 45.65 -8.51 -4.24
CA GLU A 84 44.69 -9.49 -4.70
C GLU A 84 44.48 -9.46 -6.22
N LYS A 85 44.40 -8.27 -6.80
CA LYS A 85 44.25 -8.07 -8.25
C LYS A 85 45.56 -8.22 -9.04
N SER A 86 46.70 -8.32 -8.35
CA SER A 86 48.02 -8.40 -9.00
C SER A 86 48.38 -9.81 -9.49
N LYS A 87 49.21 -9.89 -10.55
CA LYS A 87 49.84 -11.14 -11.01
C LYS A 87 51.15 -11.46 -10.26
N ALA A 88 51.33 -10.96 -9.04
CA ALA A 88 52.55 -11.13 -8.28
C ALA A 88 52.76 -12.62 -7.89
N LYS A 89 53.93 -13.19 -8.20
CA LYS A 89 54.25 -14.60 -7.91
C LYS A 89 54.25 -14.94 -6.40
N ASN A 90 54.38 -13.93 -5.55
CA ASN A 90 54.47 -13.99 -4.09
C ASN A 90 53.21 -13.44 -3.38
N LYS A 91 52.07 -13.32 -4.07
CA LYS A 91 50.79 -12.77 -3.58
C LYS A 91 50.42 -13.27 -2.17
N LYS A 92 50.46 -14.58 -1.93
CA LYS A 92 50.07 -15.18 -0.64
C LYS A 92 50.96 -14.73 0.53
N ALA A 93 52.27 -14.60 0.29
CA ALA A 93 53.20 -14.13 1.31
C ALA A 93 53.05 -12.64 1.60
N LEU A 94 52.70 -11.83 0.58
CA LEU A 94 52.45 -10.39 0.75
C LEU A 94 51.17 -10.09 1.51
N LEU A 95 50.10 -10.85 1.22
CA LEU A 95 48.84 -10.74 1.97
C LEU A 95 49.03 -11.12 3.43
N ALA A 96 49.68 -12.26 3.68
CA ALA A 96 49.98 -12.71 5.04
C ALA A 96 50.81 -11.67 5.82
N ASP A 97 51.89 -11.14 5.24
CA ASP A 97 52.71 -10.11 5.91
C ASP A 97 51.95 -8.80 6.20
N LEU A 98 51.11 -8.36 5.25
CA LEU A 98 50.30 -7.16 5.42
C LEU A 98 49.19 -7.34 6.46
N GLU A 99 48.56 -8.52 6.48
CA GLU A 99 47.52 -8.90 7.44
C GLU A 99 48.07 -9.13 8.84
N ASP A 100 49.21 -9.80 8.97
CA ASP A 100 49.92 -9.95 10.23
C ASP A 100 50.28 -8.59 10.82
N LEU A 101 50.76 -7.66 9.99
CA LEU A 101 51.09 -6.31 10.43
C LEU A 101 49.85 -5.52 10.86
N TYR A 102 48.73 -5.62 10.12
CA TYR A 102 47.48 -4.96 10.50
C TYR A 102 46.93 -5.52 11.81
N ASN A 103 46.97 -6.85 11.96
CA ASN A 103 46.57 -7.51 13.19
C ASN A 103 47.47 -7.14 14.37
N GLU A 104 48.79 -7.14 14.19
CA GLU A 104 49.75 -6.78 15.24
C GLU A 104 49.62 -5.31 15.65
N ARG A 105 49.44 -4.39 14.70
CA ARG A 105 49.51 -2.94 14.97
C ARG A 105 48.17 -2.33 15.34
N ILE A 106 47.06 -2.87 14.84
CA ILE A 106 45.75 -2.23 14.89
C ILE A 106 44.73 -3.07 15.68
N THR A 107 44.49 -4.33 15.30
CA THR A 107 43.30 -5.06 15.76
C THR A 107 43.52 -6.07 16.89
N LYS A 108 44.71 -6.68 17.01
CA LYS A 108 44.99 -7.80 17.94
C LYS A 108 46.24 -7.60 18.84
N GLY A 109 46.95 -6.47 18.70
CA GLY A 109 48.20 -6.20 19.41
C GLY A 109 48.09 -5.56 20.81
N VAL A 110 49.20 -5.01 21.29
CA VAL A 110 49.35 -4.42 22.65
C VAL A 110 48.61 -3.08 22.80
N VAL A 111 48.28 -2.41 21.70
CA VAL A 111 47.65 -1.08 21.67
C VAL A 111 46.25 -1.07 22.33
N PRO A 112 45.31 -1.96 21.95
CA PRO A 112 44.03 -2.13 22.63
C PRO A 112 44.09 -2.31 24.15
N TYR A 113 45.05 -3.10 24.64
CA TYR A 113 45.23 -3.38 26.07
C TYR A 113 45.78 -2.18 26.85
N ILE A 114 46.63 -1.35 26.21
CA ILE A 114 47.12 -0.12 26.81
C ILE A 114 45.99 0.90 26.94
N ASP A 115 45.12 0.99 25.93
CA ASP A 115 43.95 1.88 25.95
C ASP A 115 42.96 1.47 27.05
N ALA A 116 42.58 0.19 27.09
CA ALA A 116 41.75 -0.41 28.14
C ALA A 116 42.30 -0.11 29.54
N TYR A 117 43.60 -0.34 29.74
CA TYR A 117 44.27 -0.13 31.03
C TYR A 117 44.30 1.34 31.45
N ASN A 118 44.60 2.26 30.52
CA ASN A 118 44.67 3.68 30.83
C ASN A 118 43.28 4.23 31.13
N TYR A 119 42.27 3.86 30.34
CA TYR A 119 40.88 4.24 30.57
C TYR A 119 40.36 3.75 31.92
N ALA A 120 40.61 2.47 32.24
CA ALA A 120 40.27 1.92 33.56
C ALA A 120 40.97 2.66 34.69
N THR A 121 42.21 3.11 34.48
CA THR A 121 42.97 3.84 35.51
C THR A 121 42.44 5.25 35.75
N GLU A 122 42.02 5.95 34.71
CA GLU A 122 41.63 7.37 34.77
C GLU A 122 40.17 7.57 35.13
N TYR A 123 39.27 6.73 34.60
CA TYR A 123 37.82 6.95 34.72
C TYR A 123 37.10 5.90 35.57
N ILE A 124 37.51 4.64 35.48
CA ILE A 124 36.83 3.54 36.20
C ILE A 124 37.28 3.44 37.66
N ASN A 125 38.59 3.44 37.92
CA ASN A 125 39.13 3.32 39.27
C ASN A 125 38.62 4.39 40.26
N PRO A 126 38.47 5.69 39.88
CA PRO A 126 37.86 6.67 40.77
C PRO A 126 36.41 6.38 41.14
N ILE A 127 35.62 5.87 40.19
CA ILE A 127 34.21 5.49 40.44
C ILE A 127 34.16 4.28 41.37
N MET A 128 35.00 3.27 41.13
CA MET A 128 35.15 2.13 42.03
C MET A 128 35.52 2.54 43.46
N GLY A 129 36.46 3.49 43.62
CA GLY A 129 36.80 4.03 44.93
C GLY A 129 35.67 4.82 45.60
N ALA A 130 34.79 5.46 44.82
CA ALA A 130 33.60 6.13 45.33
C ALA A 130 32.54 5.12 45.80
N ILE A 131 32.34 4.04 45.04
CA ILE A 131 31.48 2.90 45.43
C ILE A 131 31.97 2.31 46.76
N GLU A 132 33.25 1.96 46.86
CA GLU A 132 33.83 1.41 48.10
C GLU A 132 33.64 2.34 49.31
N LYS A 133 33.78 3.65 49.10
CA LYS A 133 33.58 4.65 50.16
C LYS A 133 32.10 4.78 50.57
N ALA A 134 31.18 4.77 49.60
CA ALA A 134 29.75 4.83 49.84
C ALA A 134 29.25 3.55 50.55
N GLU A 135 29.78 2.38 50.18
CA GLU A 135 29.53 1.11 50.86
C GLU A 135 30.02 1.11 52.30
N ALA A 136 31.24 1.62 52.55
CA ALA A 136 31.77 1.77 53.90
C ALA A 136 30.93 2.74 54.75
N ALA A 137 30.29 3.73 54.11
CA ALA A 137 29.37 4.67 54.74
C ALA A 137 27.93 4.14 54.87
N LYS A 138 27.61 2.97 54.27
CA LYS A 138 26.27 2.41 54.14
C LYS A 138 25.27 3.36 53.45
N ASP A 139 25.75 4.15 52.49
CA ASP A 139 24.95 5.08 51.71
C ASP A 139 24.48 4.41 50.41
N SER A 140 23.40 3.65 50.48
CA SER A 140 22.90 2.85 49.36
C SER A 140 22.49 3.69 48.14
N ALA A 141 22.05 4.94 48.34
CA ALA A 141 21.67 5.83 47.25
C ALA A 141 22.91 6.33 46.48
N GLU A 142 23.99 6.66 47.19
CA GLU A 142 25.25 7.03 46.52
C GLU A 142 25.93 5.80 45.90
N VAL A 143 25.79 4.60 46.47
CA VAL A 143 26.27 3.34 45.84
C VAL A 143 25.57 3.12 44.50
N GLU A 144 24.24 3.19 44.45
CA GLU A 144 23.42 3.00 43.25
C GLU A 144 23.76 4.05 42.18
N LYS A 145 23.83 5.33 42.56
CA LYS A 145 24.22 6.42 41.66
C LYS A 145 25.62 6.23 41.06
N GLN A 146 26.59 5.74 41.84
CA GLN A 146 27.94 5.47 41.33
C GLN A 146 28.00 4.19 40.49
N LEU A 147 27.16 3.17 40.77
CA LEU A 147 26.99 1.99 39.92
C LEU A 147 26.37 2.36 38.57
N GLN A 148 25.35 3.22 38.55
CA GLN A 148 24.78 3.75 37.30
C GLN A 148 25.84 4.49 36.49
N LYS A 149 26.57 5.40 37.14
CA LYS A 149 27.66 6.15 36.50
C LYS A 149 28.77 5.24 35.96
N LEU A 150 29.05 4.14 36.64
CA LEU A 150 29.99 3.12 36.18
C LEU A 150 29.49 2.43 34.92
N SER A 151 28.21 2.04 34.91
CA SER A 151 27.55 1.42 33.75
C SER A 151 27.59 2.33 32.53
N ASP A 152 27.24 3.61 32.69
CA ASP A 152 27.24 4.61 31.60
C ASP A 152 28.65 4.79 31.00
N GLN A 153 29.68 4.86 31.85
CA GLN A 153 31.07 4.98 31.40
C GLN A 153 31.54 3.73 30.65
N LEU A 154 31.15 2.53 31.13
CA LEU A 154 31.51 1.27 30.48
C LEU A 154 30.75 1.08 29.15
N LYS A 155 29.47 1.48 29.06
CA LYS A 155 28.68 1.49 27.82
C LYS A 155 29.33 2.38 26.76
N ALA A 156 29.63 3.63 27.10
CA ALA A 156 30.24 4.58 26.17
C ALA A 156 31.62 4.13 25.64
N ARG A 157 32.46 3.49 26.48
CA ARG A 157 33.80 3.06 26.04
C ARG A 157 33.81 1.71 25.34
N SER A 158 32.94 0.77 25.75
CA SER A 158 32.87 -0.56 25.13
C SER A 158 32.45 -0.48 23.66
N ALA A 159 31.54 0.43 23.30
CA ALA A 159 31.17 0.71 21.90
C ALA A 159 32.38 1.17 21.06
N ILE A 160 33.22 2.05 21.61
CA ILE A 160 34.45 2.52 20.94
C ILE A 160 35.47 1.39 20.78
N MET A 161 35.63 0.56 21.81
CA MET A 161 36.61 -0.53 21.79
C MET A 161 36.20 -1.65 20.84
N TYR A 162 34.90 -1.99 20.80
CA TYR A 162 34.34 -2.97 19.88
C TYR A 162 34.61 -2.58 18.42
N ARG A 163 34.32 -1.32 18.07
CA ARG A 163 34.40 -0.81 16.69
C ARG A 163 35.82 -0.75 16.11
N PHE A 164 36.86 -0.64 16.95
CA PHE A 164 38.22 -0.34 16.46
C PHE A 164 39.34 -1.25 16.98
N THR A 165 39.12 -1.96 18.09
CA THR A 165 40.20 -2.68 18.80
C THR A 165 39.90 -4.15 19.10
N GLY A 166 38.73 -4.64 18.66
CA GLY A 166 38.32 -6.03 18.76
C GLY A 166 37.62 -6.42 20.06
N LYS A 167 37.07 -7.65 20.08
CA LYS A 167 36.23 -8.23 21.14
C LYS A 167 36.99 -8.48 22.46
N ALA A 168 38.21 -9.02 22.42
CA ALA A 168 38.92 -9.44 23.65
C ALA A 168 39.23 -8.32 24.69
N PRO A 169 39.68 -7.10 24.31
CA PRO A 169 39.95 -6.02 25.26
C PRO A 169 38.69 -5.39 25.85
N ARG A 170 37.59 -5.33 25.06
CA ARG A 170 36.24 -4.97 25.51
C ARG A 170 35.77 -5.98 26.56
N ASP A 171 35.80 -7.26 26.22
CA ASP A 171 35.32 -8.35 27.08
C ASP A 171 36.07 -8.40 28.40
N LEU A 172 37.39 -8.13 28.39
CA LEU A 172 38.19 -8.04 29.62
C LEU A 172 37.76 -6.87 30.53
N LEU A 173 37.35 -5.74 29.96
CA LEU A 173 36.85 -4.57 30.69
C LEU A 173 35.45 -4.83 31.24
N LEU A 174 34.57 -5.43 30.43
CA LEU A 174 33.21 -5.78 30.81
C LEU A 174 33.19 -6.86 31.90
N ALA A 175 33.92 -7.97 31.72
CA ALA A 175 34.00 -9.05 32.69
C ALA A 175 34.58 -8.60 34.05
N LYS A 176 35.52 -7.65 34.02
CA LYS A 176 36.20 -7.20 35.24
C LYS A 176 35.42 -6.15 36.03
N PHE A 177 34.65 -5.29 35.36
CA PHE A 177 34.02 -4.13 36.01
C PHE A 177 32.51 -4.06 35.83
N LYS A 178 31.96 -4.43 34.66
CA LYS A 178 30.51 -4.36 34.39
C LYS A 178 29.77 -5.52 35.04
N THR A 179 30.19 -6.76 34.77
CA THR A 179 29.51 -7.96 35.30
C THR A 179 29.39 -7.97 36.84
N PRO A 180 30.44 -7.62 37.62
CA PRO A 180 30.31 -7.53 39.08
C PRO A 180 29.43 -6.36 39.54
N ALA A 181 29.40 -5.25 38.81
CA ALA A 181 28.59 -4.08 39.12
C ALA A 181 27.10 -4.33 38.85
N ASP A 182 26.76 -4.93 37.70
CA ASP A 182 25.39 -5.27 37.31
C ASP A 182 24.78 -6.28 38.29
N LYS A 183 25.54 -7.33 38.65
CA LYS A 183 25.11 -8.30 39.68
C LYS A 183 24.80 -7.62 41.03
N LYS A 184 25.59 -6.61 41.41
CA LYS A 184 25.40 -5.89 42.67
C LYS A 184 24.26 -4.88 42.60
N HIS A 185 24.07 -4.24 41.45
CA HIS A 185 22.92 -3.38 41.18
C HIS A 185 21.61 -4.17 41.24
N ALA A 186 21.53 -5.32 40.56
CA ALA A 186 20.38 -6.21 40.58
C ALA A 186 20.01 -6.66 42.01
N GLN A 187 21.01 -6.98 42.84
CA GLN A 187 20.79 -7.31 44.26
C GLN A 187 20.26 -6.13 45.09
N LEU A 188 20.60 -4.89 44.75
CA LEU A 188 20.12 -3.69 45.42
C LEU A 188 18.71 -3.28 44.98
N VAL A 189 18.39 -3.48 43.69
CA VAL A 189 17.05 -3.25 43.12
C VAL A 189 16.04 -4.24 43.68
N ALA A 190 16.40 -5.52 43.79
CA ALA A 190 15.54 -6.56 44.37
C ALA A 190 15.19 -6.36 45.86
N ALA A 191 15.87 -5.43 46.55
CA ALA A 191 15.71 -5.21 48.00
C ALA A 191 14.82 -4.00 48.37
N LYS A 192 14.22 -3.29 47.40
CA LYS A 192 13.37 -2.12 47.67
C LYS A 192 11.89 -2.43 47.39
N PRO A 193 10.97 -2.23 48.35
CA PRO A 193 9.54 -2.07 48.06
C PRO A 193 9.28 -0.69 47.44
N ASN A 194 8.40 -0.64 46.44
CA ASN A 194 8.04 0.58 45.69
C ASN A 194 7.47 1.70 46.59
N GLU A 195 8.19 2.83 46.67
CA GLU A 195 7.70 4.08 47.27
C GLU A 195 7.01 4.97 46.21
N GLY A 196 5.69 4.82 46.05
CA GLY A 196 4.71 5.93 45.96
C GLY A 196 4.83 7.05 44.92
N GLY A 197 5.46 6.86 43.75
CA GLY A 197 5.35 7.79 42.61
C GLY A 197 4.34 7.30 41.58
N THR A 198 3.45 8.17 41.06
CA THR A 198 2.58 7.84 39.92
C THR A 198 3.44 7.62 38.67
N ILE A 199 3.63 6.36 38.29
CA ILE A 199 4.29 5.96 37.04
C ILE A 199 3.32 6.30 35.89
N LYS A 200 3.77 7.14 34.94
CA LYS A 200 2.96 7.50 33.77
C LYS A 200 3.18 6.45 32.68
N ALA A 201 2.12 6.09 31.96
CA ALA A 201 2.22 5.24 30.79
C ALA A 201 3.25 5.77 29.77
N PRO A 202 3.98 4.90 29.07
CA PRO A 202 4.74 5.28 27.87
C PRO A 202 3.84 5.97 26.84
N ALA A 203 4.45 6.74 25.95
CA ALA A 203 3.73 7.28 24.80
C ALA A 203 3.36 6.12 23.87
N LEU A 204 2.09 6.10 23.43
CA LEU A 204 1.58 5.14 22.45
C LEU A 204 1.22 5.91 21.19
N TYR A 205 1.85 5.55 20.08
CA TYR A 205 1.39 5.94 18.75
C TYR A 205 0.22 5.06 18.33
N ASN A 206 -0.83 5.67 17.81
CA ASN A 206 -1.96 5.00 17.18
C ASN A 206 -2.33 5.83 15.95
N SER A 207 -2.20 5.24 14.76
CA SER A 207 -2.41 5.95 13.49
C SER A 207 -3.87 6.31 13.20
N ASN A 208 -4.82 5.62 13.84
CA ASN A 208 -6.26 5.79 13.64
C ASN A 208 -7.06 5.54 14.93
N PRO A 209 -6.92 6.40 15.95
CA PRO A 209 -7.57 6.23 17.24
C PRO A 209 -9.10 6.34 17.17
N ASP A 210 -9.63 6.97 16.11
CA ASP A 210 -11.06 7.14 15.89
C ASP A 210 -11.75 5.86 15.40
N GLN A 211 -11.01 4.94 14.77
CA GLN A 211 -11.51 3.64 14.31
C GLN A 211 -11.35 2.57 15.38
N LEU A 212 -10.19 2.50 16.05
CA LEU A 212 -9.93 1.56 17.15
C LEU A 212 -9.14 2.26 18.25
N THR A 213 -9.77 2.45 19.41
CA THR A 213 -9.09 3.06 20.55
C THR A 213 -8.19 2.04 21.21
N VAL A 214 -6.91 2.38 21.34
CA VAL A 214 -5.90 1.53 21.97
C VAL A 214 -5.21 2.32 23.07
N THR A 215 -5.05 1.70 24.23
CA THR A 215 -4.31 2.27 25.36
C THR A 215 -3.35 1.24 25.94
N GLN A 216 -2.12 1.65 26.28
CA GLN A 216 -1.21 0.77 27.03
C GLN A 216 -1.59 0.84 28.52
N VAL A 217 -2.09 -0.27 29.07
CA VAL A 217 -2.59 -0.36 30.45
C VAL A 217 -1.63 -1.04 31.39
N ALA A 218 -0.66 -1.79 30.87
CA ALA A 218 0.40 -2.32 31.70
C ALA A 218 1.74 -2.43 30.98
N ARG A 219 2.82 -2.46 31.78
CA ARG A 219 4.17 -2.74 31.30
C ARG A 219 4.95 -3.54 32.33
N TYR A 220 5.69 -4.56 31.89
CA TYR A 220 6.73 -5.23 32.65
C TYR A 220 8.09 -4.91 32.04
N ASP A 221 9.11 -4.80 32.88
CA ASP A 221 10.51 -4.61 32.47
C ASP A 221 11.37 -5.66 33.20
N SER A 222 12.05 -6.52 32.44
CA SER A 222 12.88 -7.59 32.99
C SER A 222 14.16 -7.09 33.67
N GLY A 223 14.55 -5.85 33.37
CA GLY A 223 15.83 -5.23 33.74
C GLY A 223 17.05 -5.86 33.06
N GLN A 224 16.86 -6.74 32.07
CA GLN A 224 17.96 -7.40 31.36
C GLN A 224 18.29 -6.75 30.00
N GLY A 225 17.32 -6.07 29.38
CA GLY A 225 17.45 -5.58 28.00
C GLY A 225 17.28 -6.72 27.00
N GLU A 226 18.07 -6.70 25.93
CA GLU A 226 18.16 -7.72 24.86
C GLU A 226 18.08 -9.15 25.40
N THR A 227 17.27 -10.02 24.77
CA THR A 227 16.93 -11.40 25.21
C THR A 227 16.24 -11.49 26.58
N GLY A 228 15.74 -10.37 27.11
CA GLY A 228 15.13 -10.30 28.44
C GLY A 228 13.67 -10.78 28.48
N THR A 229 12.98 -10.75 27.34
CA THR A 229 11.61 -11.25 27.12
C THR A 229 11.43 -11.61 25.65
N GLU A 230 11.05 -12.85 25.34
CA GLU A 230 10.88 -13.31 23.94
C GLU A 230 9.45 -13.85 23.71
N ILE A 231 9.04 -14.90 24.44
CA ILE A 231 7.74 -15.56 24.29
C ILE A 231 6.94 -15.46 25.60
N LEU A 232 5.63 -15.20 25.48
CA LEU A 232 4.69 -15.12 26.59
C LEU A 232 3.58 -16.16 26.45
N ALA A 233 3.25 -16.81 27.56
CA ALA A 233 2.00 -17.57 27.71
C ALA A 233 1.13 -16.96 28.81
N TYR A 234 -0.19 -16.97 28.61
CA TYR A 234 -1.15 -16.44 29.57
C TYR A 234 -2.04 -17.54 30.17
N ASP A 235 -2.26 -17.47 31.50
CA ASP A 235 -3.27 -18.28 32.18
C ASP A 235 -4.49 -17.43 32.56
N GLU A 236 -5.60 -17.71 31.90
CA GLU A 236 -6.86 -16.97 32.04
C GLU A 236 -7.49 -17.10 33.42
N LYS A 237 -7.25 -18.21 34.13
CA LYS A 237 -7.91 -18.48 35.42
C LYS A 237 -7.22 -17.78 36.58
N LEU A 238 -5.89 -17.82 36.60
CA LEU A 238 -5.05 -17.18 37.61
C LEU A 238 -4.70 -15.74 37.26
N LYS A 239 -4.98 -15.30 36.02
CA LYS A 239 -4.57 -14.00 35.49
C LYS A 239 -3.05 -13.83 35.62
N LYS A 240 -2.29 -14.86 35.25
CA LYS A 240 -0.82 -14.85 35.28
C LYS A 240 -0.26 -14.95 33.88
N ALA A 241 0.85 -14.27 33.63
CA ALA A 241 1.65 -14.47 32.44
C ALA A 241 2.97 -15.14 32.80
N PHE A 242 3.50 -15.94 31.88
CA PHE A 242 4.79 -16.63 31.97
C PHE A 242 5.61 -16.17 30.78
N VAL A 243 6.76 -15.57 31.02
CA VAL A 243 7.54 -14.88 29.98
C VAL A 243 8.94 -15.44 29.97
N THR A 244 9.41 -15.93 28.83
CA THR A 244 10.79 -16.40 28.69
C THR A 244 11.78 -15.26 28.96
N ASN A 245 12.97 -15.60 29.42
CA ASN A 245 14.04 -14.67 29.72
C ASN A 245 15.37 -15.37 29.40
N GLY A 246 15.74 -15.33 28.12
CA GLY A 246 16.97 -15.91 27.58
C GLY A 246 18.22 -15.39 28.30
N ALA A 247 18.24 -14.09 28.64
CA ALA A 247 19.34 -13.44 29.35
C ALA A 247 19.71 -14.08 30.70
N VAL A 248 18.76 -14.77 31.34
CA VAL A 248 18.97 -15.49 32.61
C VAL A 248 18.84 -17.01 32.49
N GLY A 249 18.58 -17.56 31.30
CA GLY A 249 18.31 -18.99 31.11
C GLY A 249 17.08 -19.47 31.89
N GLY A 250 16.01 -18.67 31.88
CA GLY A 250 14.87 -18.84 32.77
C GLY A 250 13.61 -18.12 32.31
N PHE A 251 12.58 -18.07 33.14
CA PHE A 251 11.35 -17.35 32.85
C PHE A 251 10.85 -16.56 34.07
N ASP A 252 10.07 -15.53 33.80
CA ASP A 252 9.43 -14.68 34.79
C ASP A 252 7.93 -15.00 34.89
N ILE A 253 7.41 -15.02 36.12
CA ILE A 253 5.98 -15.17 36.41
C ILE A 253 5.42 -13.81 36.78
N LEU A 254 4.53 -13.30 35.93
CA LEU A 254 3.90 -11.99 36.08
C LEU A 254 2.46 -12.15 36.57
N SER A 255 2.02 -11.27 37.47
CA SER A 255 0.61 -11.21 37.90
C SER A 255 -0.10 -10.09 37.15
N PHE A 256 -1.10 -10.45 36.36
CA PHE A 256 -1.98 -9.48 35.68
C PHE A 256 -3.25 -9.19 36.50
N ALA A 257 -3.41 -9.83 37.68
CA ALA A 257 -4.61 -9.68 38.50
C ALA A 257 -4.91 -8.24 38.96
N ASP A 258 -3.88 -7.39 39.06
CA ASP A 258 -4.01 -5.99 39.47
C ASP A 258 -4.09 -5.00 38.29
N VAL A 259 -4.03 -5.49 37.04
CA VAL A 259 -4.18 -4.65 35.84
C VAL A 259 -5.65 -4.22 35.71
N LYS A 260 -5.88 -2.91 35.53
CA LYS A 260 -7.21 -2.32 35.49
C LYS A 260 -7.41 -1.51 34.20
N SER A 261 -8.65 -1.47 33.72
CA SER A 261 -9.02 -0.66 32.56
C SER A 261 -8.74 0.82 32.82
N GLY A 262 -8.14 1.49 31.83
CA GLY A 262 -7.84 2.92 31.86
C GLY A 262 -6.77 3.38 32.88
N GLU A 263 -6.18 2.47 33.66
CA GLU A 263 -5.12 2.78 34.63
C GLU A 263 -3.82 2.08 34.22
N PHE A 264 -2.74 2.85 34.07
CA PHE A 264 -1.43 2.27 33.78
C PHE A 264 -0.85 1.57 35.01
N THR A 265 -0.45 0.32 34.82
CA THR A 265 0.11 -0.55 35.86
C THR A 265 1.52 -0.99 35.48
N GLN A 266 2.51 -0.63 36.29
CA GLN A 266 3.82 -1.28 36.21
C GLN A 266 3.70 -2.66 36.86
N VAL A 267 3.91 -3.71 36.08
CA VAL A 267 3.89 -5.08 36.54
C VAL A 267 5.31 -5.46 36.96
N ASP A 268 5.43 -6.10 38.12
CA ASP A 268 6.69 -6.65 38.62
C ASP A 268 6.67 -8.19 38.49
N SER A 269 7.84 -8.80 38.36
CA SER A 269 7.96 -10.26 38.41
C SER A 269 7.63 -10.74 39.81
N ALA A 270 6.58 -11.57 39.93
CA ALA A 270 6.22 -12.21 41.19
C ALA A 270 7.28 -13.27 41.57
N LYS A 271 7.87 -13.91 40.55
CA LYS A 271 8.95 -14.89 40.72
C LYS A 271 9.69 -15.08 39.40
N ARG A 272 11.02 -15.03 39.48
CA ARG A 272 11.92 -15.50 38.42
C ARG A 272 12.36 -16.93 38.70
N VAL A 273 12.32 -17.77 37.67
CA VAL A 273 12.73 -19.18 37.72
C VAL A 273 13.90 -19.39 36.78
N VAL A 274 15.02 -19.89 37.29
CA VAL A 274 16.18 -20.28 36.48
C VAL A 274 16.11 -21.78 36.23
N ILE A 275 16.21 -22.22 34.98
CA ILE A 275 15.98 -23.63 34.65
C ILE A 275 17.09 -24.54 35.19
N GLU A 276 18.32 -24.05 35.31
CA GLU A 276 19.42 -24.80 35.92
C GLU A 276 19.09 -25.26 37.37
N ASP A 277 18.25 -24.52 38.10
CA ASP A 277 17.85 -24.87 39.47
C ASP A 277 16.97 -26.13 39.53
N TYR A 278 16.41 -26.58 38.41
CA TYR A 278 15.69 -27.85 38.32
C TYR A 278 16.63 -29.06 38.26
N GLY A 279 17.94 -28.86 38.07
CA GLY A 279 18.95 -29.92 38.10
C GLY A 279 18.87 -30.89 36.91
N ILE A 280 18.35 -30.43 35.77
CA ILE A 280 18.30 -31.19 34.52
C ILE A 280 19.66 -31.04 33.84
N GLU A 281 20.36 -32.15 33.63
CA GLU A 281 21.67 -32.14 32.98
C GLU A 281 21.53 -31.78 31.49
N GLY A 282 22.36 -30.86 31.01
CA GLY A 282 22.37 -30.47 29.59
C GLY A 282 21.23 -29.53 29.19
N VAL A 283 20.77 -28.65 30.08
CA VAL A 283 19.86 -27.54 29.75
C VAL A 283 20.48 -26.22 30.19
N LYS A 284 20.54 -25.24 29.29
CA LYS A 284 21.10 -23.90 29.54
C LYS A 284 20.19 -22.78 29.06
N ASN A 285 19.50 -23.01 27.94
CA ASN A 285 18.69 -22.02 27.26
C ASN A 285 17.24 -22.50 27.20
N ILE A 286 16.33 -21.55 27.03
CA ILE A 286 14.93 -21.80 26.73
C ILE A 286 14.54 -20.99 25.50
N THR A 287 13.51 -21.42 24.80
CA THR A 287 13.01 -20.84 23.54
C THR A 287 11.54 -20.46 23.69
N SER A 288 10.73 -21.41 24.15
CA SER A 288 9.28 -21.24 24.24
C SER A 288 8.68 -21.68 25.58
N ILE A 289 7.50 -21.15 25.87
CA ILE A 289 6.71 -21.45 27.06
C ILE A 289 5.23 -21.48 26.71
N ALA A 290 4.49 -22.46 27.25
CA ALA A 290 3.03 -22.54 27.08
C ALA A 290 2.32 -22.86 28.41
N SER A 291 1.10 -22.35 28.55
CA SER A 291 0.26 -22.57 29.73
C SER A 291 -0.84 -23.58 29.44
N HIS A 292 -1.01 -24.55 30.33
CA HIS A 292 -2.07 -25.54 30.15
C HIS A 292 -3.45 -24.90 30.38
N PRO A 293 -4.47 -25.15 29.54
CA PRO A 293 -5.77 -24.46 29.63
C PRO A 293 -6.51 -24.69 30.96
N THR A 294 -6.46 -25.91 31.53
CA THR A 294 -7.24 -26.26 32.73
C THR A 294 -6.44 -26.69 33.97
N GLU A 295 -5.27 -27.31 33.80
CA GLU A 295 -4.47 -27.87 34.90
C GLU A 295 -3.47 -26.87 35.49
N ASP A 296 -2.92 -27.15 36.67
CA ASP A 296 -1.83 -26.37 37.28
C ASP A 296 -0.49 -26.76 36.66
N LEU A 297 -0.35 -26.49 35.36
CA LEU A 297 0.77 -26.91 34.55
C LEU A 297 1.15 -25.83 33.53
N ILE A 298 2.46 -25.66 33.35
CA ILE A 298 3.11 -24.96 32.25
C ILE A 298 4.16 -25.89 31.66
N THR A 299 4.53 -25.63 30.42
CA THR A 299 5.56 -26.36 29.70
C THR A 299 6.58 -25.40 29.13
N ILE A 300 7.86 -25.76 29.17
CA ILE A 300 8.99 -24.94 28.72
C ILE A 300 9.83 -25.77 27.76
N ALA A 301 10.10 -25.24 26.57
CA ALA A 301 11.05 -25.80 25.61
C ALA A 301 12.47 -25.33 25.97
N ALA A 302 13.42 -26.27 26.02
CA ALA A 302 14.75 -26.01 26.55
C ALA A 302 15.82 -26.89 25.92
N TYR A 303 17.03 -26.34 25.77
CA TYR A 303 18.16 -27.02 25.15
C TYR A 303 19.51 -26.56 25.72
N ALA A 304 20.60 -27.23 25.32
CA ALA A 304 21.96 -26.80 25.64
C ALA A 304 22.78 -26.43 24.40
N GLU A 305 22.71 -27.26 23.36
CA GLU A 305 23.39 -27.04 22.08
C GLU A 305 22.36 -27.34 20.98
N LYS A 306 22.40 -26.59 19.87
CA LYS A 306 21.42 -26.69 18.79
C LYS A 306 21.34 -28.08 18.14
N THR A 307 22.46 -28.80 18.12
CA THR A 307 22.54 -30.14 17.50
C THR A 307 22.08 -31.30 18.39
N ASP A 308 21.88 -31.06 19.68
CA ASP A 308 21.66 -32.11 20.67
C ASP A 308 20.16 -32.22 21.03
N PRO A 309 19.65 -33.42 21.35
CA PRO A 309 18.28 -33.59 21.84
C PRO A 309 17.97 -32.68 23.03
N GLY A 310 16.88 -31.92 22.94
CA GLY A 310 16.42 -31.01 23.99
C GLY A 310 15.41 -31.64 24.94
N TYR A 311 14.77 -30.78 25.72
CA TYR A 311 13.78 -31.17 26.71
C TYR A 311 12.55 -30.28 26.69
N ILE A 312 11.41 -30.91 26.90
CA ILE A 312 10.20 -30.25 27.37
C ILE A 312 10.10 -30.42 28.89
N ILE A 313 10.08 -29.28 29.59
CA ILE A 313 10.04 -29.22 31.05
C ILE A 313 8.64 -28.83 31.49
N PHE A 314 7.98 -29.72 32.22
CA PHE A 314 6.73 -29.46 32.88
C PHE A 314 6.97 -28.90 34.29
N ALA A 315 6.31 -27.79 34.58
CA ALA A 315 6.31 -27.15 35.89
C ALA A 315 4.88 -26.73 36.28
N THR A 316 4.63 -26.52 37.57
CA THR A 316 3.38 -25.89 38.05
C THR A 316 3.34 -24.40 37.67
N LYS A 317 2.15 -23.77 37.70
CA LYS A 317 1.98 -22.32 37.44
C LYS A 317 2.60 -21.41 38.52
N ASP A 318 3.19 -21.99 39.56
CA ASP A 318 4.06 -21.30 40.54
C ASP A 318 5.56 -21.55 40.27
N GLY A 319 5.91 -22.18 39.15
CA GLY A 319 7.29 -22.45 38.75
C GLY A 319 7.98 -23.48 39.63
N LYS A 320 7.30 -24.59 39.95
CA LYS A 320 7.91 -25.76 40.58
C LYS A 320 8.00 -26.88 39.57
N PHE A 321 9.18 -27.47 39.42
CA PHE A 321 9.42 -28.63 38.56
C PHE A 321 8.44 -29.77 38.85
N VAL A 322 7.91 -30.37 37.77
CA VAL A 322 7.06 -31.57 37.80
C VAL A 322 7.78 -32.72 37.13
N LYS A 323 8.17 -32.55 35.86
CA LYS A 323 8.75 -33.60 35.02
C LYS A 323 9.51 -32.97 33.85
N SER A 324 10.53 -33.64 33.34
CA SER A 324 11.09 -33.35 32.02
C SER A 324 10.95 -34.56 31.09
N VAL A 325 10.74 -34.29 29.81
CA VAL A 325 10.62 -35.26 28.72
C VAL A 325 11.66 -34.88 27.67
N GLN A 326 12.50 -35.82 27.27
CA GLN A 326 13.48 -35.60 26.21
C GLN A 326 12.76 -35.62 24.85
N VAL A 327 13.12 -34.70 23.97
CA VAL A 327 12.53 -34.52 22.64
C VAL A 327 13.62 -34.40 21.58
N GLY A 328 13.27 -34.05 20.34
CA GLY A 328 14.20 -33.80 19.24
C GLY A 328 15.23 -32.70 19.52
N ALA A 329 16.16 -32.51 18.58
CA ALA A 329 17.18 -31.47 18.68
C ALA A 329 16.56 -30.08 18.57
N LEU A 330 17.02 -29.13 19.40
CA LEU A 330 16.53 -27.75 19.45
C LEU A 330 15.00 -27.64 19.45
N PRO A 331 14.30 -28.02 20.53
CA PRO A 331 12.87 -27.73 20.66
C PRO A 331 12.69 -26.22 20.68
N ASP A 332 12.17 -25.67 19.59
CA ASP A 332 12.07 -24.24 19.42
C ASP A 332 10.73 -23.74 20.00
N MET A 333 9.61 -24.27 19.49
CA MET A 333 8.29 -23.93 20.00
C MET A 333 7.58 -25.12 20.66
N VAL A 334 6.83 -24.84 21.75
CA VAL A 334 5.90 -25.78 22.36
C VAL A 334 4.54 -25.14 22.63
N THR A 335 3.46 -25.85 22.30
CA THR A 335 2.09 -25.44 22.64
C THR A 335 1.23 -26.61 23.12
N PHE A 336 0.18 -26.32 23.87
CA PHE A 336 -0.84 -27.30 24.22
C PHE A 336 -1.94 -27.32 23.16
N SER A 337 -2.44 -28.51 22.83
CA SER A 337 -3.74 -28.63 22.14
C SER A 337 -4.85 -27.94 22.95
N PRO A 338 -5.88 -27.33 22.32
CA PRO A 338 -6.94 -26.62 23.02
C PRO A 338 -7.66 -27.43 24.12
N ASP A 339 -7.79 -28.75 23.96
CA ASP A 339 -8.36 -29.65 24.97
C ASP A 339 -7.39 -30.03 26.11
N GLY A 340 -6.15 -29.57 26.05
CA GLY A 340 -5.07 -29.77 27.03
C GLY A 340 -4.44 -31.17 27.02
N LYS A 341 -4.88 -32.11 26.17
CA LYS A 341 -4.42 -33.51 26.28
C LYS A 341 -3.03 -33.74 25.72
N LYS A 342 -2.59 -32.89 24.79
CA LYS A 342 -1.29 -33.01 24.10
C LYS A 342 -0.49 -31.73 24.21
N ALA A 343 0.83 -31.89 24.35
CA ALA A 343 1.80 -30.84 24.04
C ALA A 343 2.45 -31.20 22.70
N VAL A 344 2.48 -30.25 21.76
CA VAL A 344 3.08 -30.40 20.43
C VAL A 344 4.30 -29.51 20.37
N VAL A 345 5.39 -30.07 19.86
CA VAL A 345 6.72 -29.44 19.88
C VAL A 345 7.28 -29.45 18.47
N ALA A 346 7.72 -28.30 18.01
CA ALA A 346 8.58 -28.17 16.85
C ALA A 346 10.03 -28.29 17.33
N ASN A 347 10.78 -29.27 16.80
CA ASN A 347 12.20 -29.42 17.10
C ASN A 347 12.96 -29.14 15.81
N GLU A 348 13.54 -27.95 15.75
CA GLU A 348 14.13 -27.32 14.57
C GLU A 348 15.29 -28.14 14.02
N GLY A 349 16.24 -28.50 14.89
CA GLY A 349 17.35 -29.35 14.50
C GLY A 349 18.39 -28.65 13.62
N GLU A 350 18.88 -27.48 14.03
CA GLU A 350 19.90 -26.75 13.26
C GLU A 350 21.31 -27.39 13.26
N PRO A 351 22.10 -27.14 12.20
CA PRO A 351 23.50 -27.54 12.15
C PRO A 351 24.38 -26.81 13.17
N ASN A 352 25.49 -27.45 13.54
CA ASN A 352 26.55 -26.75 14.26
C ASN A 352 27.25 -25.72 13.37
N LYS A 353 27.98 -24.79 14.01
CA LYS A 353 28.66 -23.66 13.35
C LYS A 353 29.56 -24.00 12.16
N ASP A 354 30.16 -25.19 12.13
CA ASP A 354 31.02 -25.62 11.03
C ASP A 354 30.31 -26.55 10.02
N THR A 355 29.00 -26.73 10.18
CA THR A 355 28.09 -27.54 9.34
C THR A 355 28.55 -29.01 9.20
N THR A 356 29.21 -29.53 10.23
CA THR A 356 29.71 -30.93 10.26
C THR A 356 28.78 -31.89 10.97
N VAL A 357 27.90 -31.36 11.82
CA VAL A 357 26.82 -32.10 12.49
C VAL A 357 25.54 -31.32 12.20
N ASP A 358 24.59 -32.02 11.58
CA ASP A 358 23.33 -31.45 11.13
C ASP A 358 22.23 -32.50 11.43
N PRO A 359 21.53 -32.39 12.56
CA PRO A 359 20.49 -33.34 12.92
C PRO A 359 19.25 -33.16 12.03
N GLU A 360 18.38 -34.16 11.97
CA GLU A 360 17.09 -33.98 11.29
C GLU A 360 16.10 -33.28 12.23
N GLY A 361 15.43 -32.25 11.72
CA GLY A 361 14.27 -31.65 12.39
C GLY A 361 13.13 -32.66 12.55
N THR A 362 12.37 -32.51 13.64
CA THR A 362 11.29 -33.45 14.00
C THR A 362 10.14 -32.73 14.69
N ILE A 363 8.98 -33.40 14.81
CA ILE A 363 7.86 -32.89 15.61
C ILE A 363 7.59 -33.86 16.75
N SER A 364 7.58 -33.39 17.99
CA SER A 364 7.28 -34.26 19.16
C SER A 364 5.84 -34.05 19.61
N VAL A 365 5.10 -35.15 19.85
CA VAL A 365 3.77 -35.11 20.45
C VAL A 365 3.80 -35.81 21.79
N ILE A 366 3.55 -35.06 22.86
CA ILE A 366 3.59 -35.56 24.24
C ILE A 366 2.15 -35.69 24.76
N ASP A 367 1.78 -36.89 25.20
CA ASP A 367 0.55 -37.09 25.99
C ASP A 367 0.74 -36.50 27.39
N VAL A 368 -0.06 -35.50 27.74
CA VAL A 368 0.14 -34.72 28.98
C VAL A 368 -0.15 -35.56 30.23
N ALA A 369 -1.06 -36.53 30.14
CA ALA A 369 -1.44 -37.36 31.29
C ALA A 369 -0.38 -38.41 31.64
N SER A 370 0.28 -39.00 30.63
CA SER A 370 1.31 -40.03 30.82
C SER A 370 2.75 -39.49 30.75
N PHE A 371 2.95 -38.30 30.17
CA PHE A 371 4.26 -37.77 29.74
C PHE A 371 4.99 -38.66 28.73
N GLU A 372 4.25 -39.52 28.00
CA GLU A 372 4.80 -40.31 26.91
C GLU A 372 4.93 -39.45 25.65
N GLU A 373 6.11 -39.50 25.05
CA GLU A 373 6.46 -38.77 23.84
C GLU A 373 6.34 -39.68 22.62
N THR A 374 5.93 -39.08 21.49
CA THR A 374 5.96 -39.68 20.16
C THR A 374 6.65 -38.73 19.19
N THR A 375 7.85 -39.11 18.74
CA THR A 375 8.59 -38.35 17.74
C THR A 375 8.06 -38.64 16.34
N LEU A 376 7.78 -37.60 15.58
CA LEU A 376 7.37 -37.65 14.18
C LEU A 376 8.51 -37.17 13.30
N THR A 377 8.84 -37.94 12.27
CA THR A 377 9.95 -37.68 11.33
C THR A 377 9.40 -37.44 9.93
N PHE A 378 10.04 -36.56 9.17
CA PHE A 378 9.68 -36.29 7.78
C PHE A 378 10.12 -37.41 6.83
N THR A 379 9.42 -37.54 5.72
CA THR A 379 9.80 -38.42 4.59
C THR A 379 9.57 -37.70 3.28
N GLU A 380 10.36 -38.02 2.25
CA GLU A 380 10.33 -37.33 0.94
C GLU A 380 8.95 -37.35 0.27
N ASP A 381 8.15 -38.40 0.46
CA ASP A 381 6.82 -38.55 -0.15
C ASP A 381 5.76 -37.58 0.43
N MET A 382 6.08 -36.86 1.50
CA MET A 382 5.21 -35.85 2.11
C MET A 382 5.38 -34.46 1.49
N LEU A 383 6.48 -34.20 0.78
CA LEU A 383 6.88 -32.88 0.31
C LEU A 383 6.20 -32.54 -1.03
N ASP A 384 5.60 -31.36 -1.10
CA ASP A 384 5.18 -30.75 -2.37
C ASP A 384 6.37 -30.18 -3.15
N ASP A 385 6.22 -30.03 -4.48
CA ASP A 385 7.24 -29.51 -5.40
C ASP A 385 7.62 -28.05 -5.10
N LYS A 386 6.79 -27.32 -4.35
CA LYS A 386 7.02 -25.93 -3.94
C LYS A 386 7.88 -25.79 -2.68
N VAL A 387 8.12 -26.88 -1.94
CA VAL A 387 8.93 -26.84 -0.72
C VAL A 387 10.36 -26.46 -1.10
N ARG A 388 10.89 -25.41 -0.48
CA ARG A 388 12.22 -24.91 -0.79
C ARG A 388 13.28 -25.85 -0.21
N MET A 389 13.97 -26.55 -1.10
CA MET A 389 15.03 -27.52 -0.78
C MET A 389 16.24 -27.24 -1.68
N SER A 390 17.26 -26.57 -1.16
CA SER A 390 18.37 -26.07 -1.97
C SER A 390 19.74 -26.16 -1.31
N TYR A 391 19.81 -26.37 0.00
CA TYR A 391 21.05 -26.52 0.73
C TYR A 391 21.42 -28.00 0.93
N GLN A 392 22.59 -28.44 0.45
CA GLN A 392 23.15 -29.74 0.85
C GLN A 392 24.49 -29.50 1.54
N GLY A 393 24.43 -29.19 2.83
CA GLY A 393 25.59 -29.00 3.69
C GLY A 393 26.57 -30.17 3.68
N LYS A 394 27.76 -29.98 4.26
CA LYS A 394 28.81 -31.01 4.27
C LYS A 394 28.43 -32.19 5.16
N GLY A 395 27.76 -33.18 4.58
CA GLY A 395 27.31 -34.37 5.29
C GLY A 395 25.89 -34.29 5.83
N SER A 396 25.16 -33.23 5.49
CA SER A 396 23.73 -33.08 5.78
C SER A 396 22.90 -34.06 4.94
N SER A 397 21.83 -34.61 5.51
CA SER A 397 20.86 -35.43 4.78
C SER A 397 19.92 -34.50 3.98
N TYR A 398 19.28 -35.00 2.93
CA TYR A 398 18.33 -34.18 2.18
C TYR A 398 17.20 -33.66 3.09
N LEU A 399 16.75 -34.48 4.05
CA LEU A 399 15.66 -34.16 4.97
C LEU A 399 16.11 -33.37 6.21
N ALA A 400 17.42 -33.30 6.49
CA ALA A 400 17.94 -32.49 7.59
C ALA A 400 17.74 -30.98 7.36
N GLN A 401 17.50 -30.56 6.11
CA GLN A 401 17.11 -29.19 5.80
C GLN A 401 15.72 -28.78 6.28
N LEU A 402 14.88 -29.73 6.73
CA LEU A 402 13.54 -29.43 7.23
C LEU A 402 13.68 -29.06 8.70
N GLU A 403 13.49 -27.77 8.99
CA GLU A 403 13.73 -27.15 10.29
C GLU A 403 12.38 -26.65 10.86
N PRO A 404 11.66 -27.42 11.71
CA PRO A 404 10.39 -26.99 12.29
C PRO A 404 10.58 -25.95 13.39
N GLU A 405 9.88 -24.82 13.31
CA GLU A 405 10.02 -23.73 14.29
C GLU A 405 8.77 -23.53 15.12
N TYR A 406 7.63 -23.19 14.51
CA TYR A 406 6.43 -22.76 15.24
C TYR A 406 5.23 -23.69 15.03
N VAL A 407 4.41 -23.85 16.07
CA VAL A 407 3.23 -24.74 16.04
C VAL A 407 1.95 -23.99 16.39
N THR A 408 0.92 -24.13 15.56
CA THR A 408 -0.46 -23.79 15.95
C THR A 408 -1.38 -24.99 15.84
N VAL A 409 -2.42 -25.06 16.68
CA VAL A 409 -3.33 -26.20 16.77
C VAL A 409 -4.75 -25.76 16.48
N SER A 410 -5.39 -26.45 15.53
CA SER A 410 -6.79 -26.23 15.19
C SER A 410 -7.72 -26.26 16.41
N PRO A 411 -8.81 -25.46 16.43
CA PRO A 411 -9.70 -25.36 17.59
C PRO A 411 -10.30 -26.68 18.07
N ASP A 412 -10.43 -27.68 17.20
CA ASP A 412 -10.97 -29.00 17.53
C ASP A 412 -9.93 -29.99 18.09
N SER A 413 -8.68 -29.54 18.26
CA SER A 413 -7.53 -30.30 18.78
C SER A 413 -7.13 -31.50 17.92
N LYS A 414 -7.57 -31.60 16.66
CA LYS A 414 -7.26 -32.77 15.80
C LYS A 414 -6.11 -32.55 14.84
N THR A 415 -5.85 -31.31 14.46
CA THR A 415 -4.80 -30.96 13.50
C THR A 415 -3.86 -29.93 14.11
N ALA A 416 -2.55 -30.15 13.97
CA ALA A 416 -1.54 -29.12 14.18
C ALA A 416 -0.94 -28.73 12.84
N TYR A 417 -0.56 -27.47 12.74
CA TYR A 417 0.22 -26.91 11.64
C TYR A 417 1.58 -26.52 12.21
N VAL A 418 2.65 -26.78 11.46
CA VAL A 418 4.03 -26.47 11.88
C VAL A 418 4.75 -25.72 10.78
N THR A 419 5.32 -24.54 11.06
CA THR A 419 6.14 -23.79 10.10
C THR A 419 7.49 -24.47 9.89
N LEU A 420 8.04 -24.29 8.71
CA LEU A 420 9.39 -24.67 8.30
C LEU A 420 9.96 -23.46 7.54
N GLN A 421 10.49 -22.47 8.25
CA GLN A 421 10.68 -21.11 7.72
C GLN A 421 11.68 -21.11 6.57
N GLU A 422 12.86 -21.70 6.75
CA GLU A 422 13.91 -21.78 5.73
C GLU A 422 13.43 -22.56 4.49
N ASN A 423 12.47 -23.47 4.66
CA ASN A 423 11.86 -24.24 3.58
C ASN A 423 10.64 -23.55 2.96
N ASN A 424 10.22 -22.39 3.49
CA ASN A 424 9.06 -21.65 3.06
C ASN A 424 7.82 -22.57 2.98
N ALA A 425 7.58 -23.35 4.03
CA ALA A 425 6.59 -24.41 4.01
C ALA A 425 5.84 -24.56 5.34
N VAL A 426 4.70 -25.25 5.28
CA VAL A 426 3.92 -25.65 6.45
C VAL A 426 3.66 -27.15 6.41
N ALA A 427 3.97 -27.82 7.51
CA ALA A 427 3.63 -29.21 7.75
C ALA A 427 2.25 -29.33 8.42
N THR A 428 1.41 -30.26 7.93
CA THR A 428 0.13 -30.61 8.55
C THR A 428 0.27 -31.91 9.34
N VAL A 429 -0.13 -31.90 10.61
CA VAL A 429 -0.01 -33.02 11.54
C VAL A 429 -1.38 -33.47 12.01
N ASP A 430 -1.69 -34.75 11.82
CA ASP A 430 -2.86 -35.41 12.37
C ASP A 430 -2.57 -35.82 13.82
N LEU A 431 -3.11 -35.05 14.76
CA LEU A 431 -2.98 -35.30 16.19
C LEU A 431 -3.87 -36.44 16.67
N VAL A 432 -4.79 -36.99 15.89
CA VAL A 432 -5.54 -38.18 16.30
C VAL A 432 -4.66 -39.42 16.16
N ASN A 433 -3.94 -39.51 15.05
CA ASN A 433 -3.10 -40.66 14.72
C ASN A 433 -1.60 -40.43 14.98
N ASN A 434 -1.20 -39.25 15.45
CA ASN A 434 0.19 -38.82 15.64
C ASN A 434 1.04 -39.09 14.38
N LYS A 435 0.72 -38.40 13.27
CA LYS A 435 1.47 -38.51 12.02
C LYS A 435 1.53 -37.19 11.27
N ILE A 436 2.64 -36.96 10.57
CA ILE A 436 2.73 -35.91 9.57
C ILE A 436 1.95 -36.36 8.33
N VAL A 437 1.11 -35.48 7.80
CA VAL A 437 0.21 -35.76 6.67
C VAL A 437 0.81 -35.25 5.37
N SER A 438 1.34 -34.02 5.38
CA SER A 438 1.91 -33.35 4.21
C SER A 438 2.78 -32.18 4.62
N VAL A 439 3.72 -31.80 3.75
CA VAL A 439 4.51 -30.57 3.82
C VAL A 439 4.27 -29.79 2.53
N LYS A 440 3.68 -28.60 2.60
CA LYS A 440 3.35 -27.79 1.42
C LYS A 440 4.13 -26.49 1.42
N GLY A 441 4.70 -26.16 0.27
CA GLY A 441 5.41 -24.89 0.06
C GLY A 441 4.44 -23.74 -0.18
N LEU A 442 4.75 -22.57 0.38
CA LEU A 442 3.89 -21.38 0.38
C LEU A 442 3.99 -20.54 -0.90
N GLY A 443 4.90 -20.90 -1.81
CA GLY A 443 5.14 -20.12 -3.02
C GLY A 443 5.90 -18.82 -2.75
N VAL A 444 5.88 -17.91 -3.72
CA VAL A 444 6.68 -16.67 -3.70
C VAL A 444 5.80 -15.48 -4.01
N LEU A 445 6.14 -14.32 -3.45
CA LEU A 445 5.56 -13.03 -3.78
C LEU A 445 6.36 -12.40 -4.92
N ASP A 446 5.68 -11.98 -5.99
CA ASP A 446 6.30 -11.33 -7.15
C ASP A 446 6.18 -9.81 -7.06
N HIS A 447 7.31 -9.14 -6.77
CA HIS A 447 7.38 -7.69 -6.65
C HIS A 447 7.36 -6.94 -8.00
N SER A 448 7.25 -7.65 -9.13
CA SER A 448 7.04 -7.02 -10.44
C SER A 448 5.58 -6.64 -10.71
N VAL A 449 4.65 -7.16 -9.93
CA VAL A 449 3.19 -6.96 -10.09
C VAL A 449 2.72 -5.73 -9.32
N ALA A 450 1.65 -5.09 -9.81
CA ALA A 450 1.06 -3.95 -9.10
C ALA A 450 0.41 -4.42 -7.80
N GLY A 451 0.59 -3.67 -6.71
CA GLY A 451 0.17 -4.07 -5.36
C GLY A 451 1.29 -4.72 -4.53
N ASN A 452 2.33 -5.26 -5.17
CA ASN A 452 3.48 -5.91 -4.53
C ASN A 452 4.76 -5.07 -4.67
N GLU A 453 4.66 -3.77 -4.94
CA GLU A 453 5.84 -2.92 -5.04
C GLU A 453 6.66 -2.90 -3.74
N MET A 454 7.95 -2.58 -3.84
CA MET A 454 8.81 -2.52 -2.67
C MET A 454 9.82 -1.37 -2.77
N ASP A 455 10.30 -0.89 -1.63
CA ASP A 455 11.54 -0.12 -1.58
C ASP A 455 12.72 -1.06 -1.38
N ALA A 456 13.51 -1.28 -2.44
CA ALA A 456 14.63 -2.22 -2.45
C ALA A 456 16.02 -1.55 -2.29
N ASN A 457 16.08 -0.22 -2.13
CA ASN A 457 17.34 0.52 -2.29
C ASN A 457 17.60 1.56 -1.20
N LYS A 458 18.34 1.17 -0.16
CA LYS A 458 18.74 2.09 0.92
C LYS A 458 19.67 3.26 0.53
N ASP A 459 20.26 3.22 -0.66
CA ASP A 459 21.33 4.16 -1.05
C ASP A 459 20.79 5.45 -1.71
N ASP A 460 19.56 5.46 -2.19
CA ASP A 460 18.96 6.64 -2.81
C ASP A 460 18.41 7.65 -1.78
N LYS A 461 18.21 7.20 -0.54
CA LYS A 461 17.71 8.01 0.59
C LYS A 461 16.35 8.62 0.31
N ALA A 462 15.54 7.96 -0.52
CA ALA A 462 14.18 8.34 -0.85
C ALA A 462 13.28 7.12 -0.61
N ILE A 463 12.02 7.37 -0.23
CA ILE A 463 11.05 6.28 -0.13
C ILE A 463 10.62 5.93 -1.57
N GLY A 464 11.14 4.81 -2.07
CA GLY A 464 11.08 4.42 -3.48
C GLY A 464 10.27 3.15 -3.75
N ILE A 465 9.02 3.10 -3.28
CA ILE A 465 8.14 1.92 -3.43
C ILE A 465 7.75 1.73 -4.91
N HIS A 466 8.44 0.81 -5.57
CA HIS A 466 8.32 0.56 -7.01
C HIS A 466 8.30 -0.93 -7.33
N LYS A 467 7.84 -1.27 -8.55
CA LYS A 467 8.00 -2.62 -9.08
C LYS A 467 9.49 -2.95 -9.18
N ALA A 468 9.85 -4.16 -8.75
CA ALA A 468 11.20 -4.68 -8.82
C ALA A 468 11.21 -6.10 -9.40
N PRO A 469 12.21 -6.49 -10.20
CA PRO A 469 12.33 -7.85 -10.71
C PRO A 469 12.89 -8.81 -9.64
N ILE A 470 12.22 -8.85 -8.48
CA ILE A 470 12.58 -9.64 -7.30
C ILE A 470 11.39 -10.52 -6.94
N LEU A 471 11.66 -11.81 -6.70
CA LEU A 471 10.72 -12.73 -6.08
C LEU A 471 11.14 -12.91 -4.62
N THR A 472 10.22 -12.88 -3.67
CA THR A 472 10.52 -13.16 -2.26
C THR A 472 9.75 -14.37 -1.77
N TRP A 473 10.33 -15.14 -0.87
CA TRP A 473 9.57 -16.19 -0.19
C TRP A 473 8.83 -15.61 1.01
N HIS A 474 7.71 -16.26 1.36
CA HIS A 474 6.90 -15.85 2.50
C HIS A 474 7.63 -16.13 3.82
N MET A 475 8.14 -17.35 4.01
CA MET A 475 9.03 -17.74 5.12
C MET A 475 8.54 -17.26 6.51
N PRO A 476 7.43 -17.81 6.99
CA PRO A 476 6.90 -17.46 8.29
C PRO A 476 7.62 -18.18 9.42
N ASP A 477 8.10 -17.41 10.39
CA ASP A 477 8.55 -17.93 11.69
C ASP A 477 7.31 -18.36 12.49
N ALA A 478 6.46 -17.41 12.89
CA ALA A 478 5.23 -17.70 13.63
C ALA A 478 3.97 -17.88 12.75
N MET A 479 2.87 -18.38 13.34
CA MET A 479 1.55 -18.39 12.71
C MET A 479 0.42 -18.58 13.73
N ASP A 480 -0.81 -18.24 13.33
CA ASP A 480 -2.01 -18.50 14.14
C ASP A 480 -3.15 -19.09 13.29
N THR A 481 -4.08 -19.81 13.94
CA THR A 481 -5.29 -20.32 13.31
C THR A 481 -6.52 -19.58 13.81
N PHE A 482 -7.44 -19.29 12.91
CA PHE A 482 -8.69 -18.62 13.24
C PHE A 482 -9.85 -19.16 12.41
N VAL A 483 -11.08 -18.83 12.80
CA VAL A 483 -12.30 -19.33 12.16
C VAL A 483 -13.16 -18.18 11.70
N VAL A 484 -13.53 -18.18 10.42
CA VAL A 484 -14.52 -17.27 9.83
C VAL A 484 -15.56 -18.13 9.11
N ASP A 485 -16.85 -17.86 9.36
CA ASP A 485 -17.98 -18.61 8.79
C ASP A 485 -17.89 -20.14 8.94
N GLY A 486 -17.32 -20.61 10.05
CA GLY A 486 -17.17 -22.03 10.35
C GLY A 486 -16.04 -22.73 9.59
N LYS A 487 -15.21 -21.98 8.87
CA LYS A 487 -14.02 -22.48 8.17
C LYS A 487 -12.73 -21.99 8.84
N THR A 488 -11.74 -22.88 8.95
CA THR A 488 -10.46 -22.57 9.57
C THR A 488 -9.48 -21.99 8.54
N TYR A 489 -8.79 -20.95 8.95
CA TYR A 489 -7.74 -20.26 8.19
C TYR A 489 -6.46 -20.19 9.03
N ILE A 490 -5.34 -19.98 8.36
CA ILE A 490 -4.04 -19.73 8.96
C ILE A 490 -3.60 -18.33 8.54
N ILE A 491 -3.16 -17.51 9.50
CA ILE A 491 -2.47 -16.24 9.22
C ILE A 491 -0.97 -16.43 9.46
N THR A 492 -0.16 -15.89 8.56
CA THR A 492 1.30 -15.94 8.68
C THR A 492 1.92 -14.54 8.48
N PRO A 493 2.82 -14.08 9.36
CA PRO A 493 3.74 -12.99 9.05
C PRO A 493 4.81 -13.52 8.07
N ASN A 494 5.14 -12.75 7.04
CA ASN A 494 6.08 -13.19 6.03
C ASN A 494 7.48 -12.63 6.30
N GLU A 495 8.13 -13.16 7.33
CA GLU A 495 9.34 -12.61 7.95
C GLU A 495 10.59 -12.76 7.08
N GLY A 496 10.98 -13.99 6.76
CA GLY A 496 12.11 -14.30 5.89
C GLY A 496 13.47 -14.50 6.54
N ASP A 497 13.68 -15.51 7.37
CA ASP A 497 15.06 -15.85 7.76
C ASP A 497 15.87 -16.55 6.64
N SER A 498 17.18 -16.62 6.79
CA SER A 498 18.11 -17.15 5.79
C SER A 498 19.06 -18.16 6.41
N ARG A 499 19.53 -19.14 5.61
CA ARG A 499 20.53 -20.10 6.10
C ARG A 499 21.93 -19.47 6.21
N ASP A 500 22.19 -18.79 7.33
CA ASP A 500 23.46 -18.10 7.61
C ASP A 500 24.18 -18.59 8.88
N TYR A 501 25.28 -19.31 8.69
CA TYR A 501 26.09 -19.96 9.74
C TYR A 501 27.55 -19.40 9.80
N VAL A 502 27.78 -18.12 9.47
CA VAL A 502 29.10 -17.56 9.06
C VAL A 502 30.16 -17.21 10.10
N ASP A 503 29.88 -17.18 11.39
CA ASP A 503 30.69 -16.45 12.38
C ASP A 503 32.19 -16.83 12.51
N ASP A 504 32.68 -17.91 11.88
CA ASP A 504 34.11 -18.23 11.75
C ASP A 504 34.47 -19.03 10.46
N GLY A 505 33.74 -18.80 9.35
CA GLY A 505 33.98 -19.48 8.05
C GLY A 505 33.03 -20.63 7.72
N GLY A 506 31.82 -20.59 8.29
CA GLY A 506 30.71 -21.48 7.97
C GLY A 506 30.03 -21.14 6.65
N TYR A 507 28.82 -21.65 6.46
CA TYR A 507 28.03 -21.48 5.25
C TYR A 507 27.17 -20.21 5.33
N THR A 508 26.96 -19.52 4.20
CA THR A 508 25.90 -18.52 4.05
C THR A 508 25.35 -18.63 2.66
N GLU A 509 24.04 -18.52 2.55
CA GLU A 509 23.39 -18.35 1.26
C GLU A 509 23.16 -16.88 0.89
N VAL A 510 23.38 -15.93 1.80
CA VAL A 510 23.09 -14.51 1.60
C VAL A 510 24.24 -13.82 0.87
N ALA A 511 23.90 -13.05 -0.16
CA ALA A 511 24.82 -12.14 -0.83
C ALA A 511 24.14 -10.80 -1.13
N GLU A 512 24.91 -9.71 -1.20
CA GLU A 512 24.44 -8.50 -1.89
C GLU A 512 24.37 -8.80 -3.40
N LEU A 513 23.37 -8.27 -4.10
CA LEU A 513 23.20 -8.50 -5.54
C LEU A 513 24.47 -8.16 -6.35
N ALA A 514 25.22 -7.14 -5.93
CA ALA A 514 26.48 -6.74 -6.57
C ALA A 514 27.61 -7.77 -6.44
N ASP A 515 27.55 -8.64 -5.43
CA ASP A 515 28.56 -9.64 -5.11
C ASP A 515 28.27 -11.00 -5.78
N ILE A 516 27.14 -11.13 -6.50
CA ILE A 516 26.83 -12.30 -7.31
C ILE A 516 27.88 -12.49 -8.41
N GLU A 517 28.64 -13.59 -8.34
CA GLU A 517 29.73 -13.87 -9.28
C GLU A 517 29.23 -14.34 -10.66
N LEU A 518 28.07 -15.01 -10.71
CA LEU A 518 27.50 -15.54 -11.95
C LEU A 518 26.74 -14.45 -12.72
N PRO A 519 26.67 -14.52 -14.06
CA PRO A 519 25.85 -13.60 -14.84
C PRO A 519 24.38 -13.64 -14.43
N ILE A 520 23.75 -12.48 -14.28
CA ILE A 520 22.30 -12.34 -14.11
C ILE A 520 21.69 -12.07 -15.48
N LYS A 521 20.79 -12.94 -15.92
CA LYS A 521 20.08 -12.91 -17.21
C LYS A 521 18.61 -13.24 -16.97
N LEU A 522 17.89 -12.25 -16.48
CA LEU A 522 16.50 -12.41 -16.07
C LEU A 522 15.62 -12.92 -17.22
N ASP A 523 14.79 -13.92 -16.91
CA ASP A 523 13.80 -14.49 -17.83
C ASP A 523 12.41 -14.00 -17.45
N ALA A 524 11.75 -13.28 -18.36
CA ALA A 524 10.40 -12.78 -18.16
C ALA A 524 9.35 -13.88 -17.93
N SER A 525 9.63 -15.14 -18.24
CA SER A 525 8.72 -16.25 -17.88
C SER A 525 8.64 -16.51 -16.36
N LYS A 526 9.55 -15.92 -15.57
CA LYS A 526 9.61 -16.02 -14.10
C LYS A 526 8.90 -14.88 -13.39
N TYR A 527 8.53 -13.82 -14.10
CA TYR A 527 7.96 -12.60 -13.55
C TYR A 527 6.65 -12.30 -14.27
N GLU A 528 5.58 -12.08 -13.53
CA GLU A 528 4.27 -11.79 -14.11
C GLU A 528 4.17 -10.34 -14.61
N GLY A 529 4.89 -9.42 -13.99
CA GLY A 529 4.74 -7.99 -14.18
C GLY A 529 5.68 -7.33 -15.20
N TYR A 530 6.64 -8.06 -15.77
CA TYR A 530 7.58 -7.54 -16.78
C TYR A 530 7.60 -8.36 -18.06
N THR A 531 7.70 -7.66 -19.20
CA THR A 531 8.12 -8.26 -20.46
C THR A 531 9.64 -8.39 -20.52
N GLN A 532 10.16 -9.31 -21.36
CA GLN A 532 11.61 -9.46 -21.54
C GLN A 532 12.28 -8.15 -21.98
N ALA A 533 11.60 -7.36 -22.80
CA ALA A 533 12.11 -6.07 -23.28
C ALA A 533 12.21 -5.00 -22.17
N GLU A 534 11.43 -5.14 -21.10
CA GLU A 534 11.51 -4.28 -19.90
C GLU A 534 12.62 -4.77 -18.96
N LEU A 535 12.72 -6.08 -18.72
CA LEU A 535 13.82 -6.67 -17.93
C LEU A 535 15.19 -6.36 -18.54
N ASP A 536 15.33 -6.51 -19.86
CA ASP A 536 16.58 -6.22 -20.59
C ASP A 536 17.01 -4.75 -20.46
N LYS A 537 16.08 -3.84 -20.15
CA LYS A 537 16.33 -2.40 -19.94
C LYS A 537 16.42 -2.03 -18.46
N PHE A 538 16.07 -2.92 -17.54
CA PHE A 538 16.06 -2.63 -16.12
C PHE A 538 17.49 -2.42 -15.63
N ASP A 539 17.73 -1.31 -14.91
CA ASP A 539 19.05 -1.00 -14.37
C ASP A 539 19.25 -1.72 -13.03
N LEU A 540 19.79 -2.94 -13.07
CA LEU A 540 20.08 -3.74 -11.88
C LEU A 540 21.07 -3.06 -10.91
N SER A 541 21.81 -2.03 -11.33
CA SER A 541 22.71 -1.30 -10.42
C SER A 541 21.96 -0.52 -9.34
N THR A 542 20.67 -0.27 -9.54
CA THR A 542 19.77 0.29 -8.52
C THR A 542 19.49 -0.67 -7.36
N LEU A 543 19.67 -1.97 -7.58
CA LEU A 543 19.43 -3.04 -6.59
C LEU A 543 20.73 -3.62 -6.03
N LYS A 544 21.87 -2.99 -6.28
CA LYS A 544 23.22 -3.54 -6.00
C LYS A 544 23.42 -4.00 -4.55
N GLY A 545 22.79 -3.35 -3.57
CA GLY A 545 22.91 -3.66 -2.15
C GLY A 545 21.85 -4.62 -1.64
N TYR A 546 20.83 -4.92 -2.46
CA TYR A 546 19.72 -5.77 -2.06
C TYR A 546 20.22 -7.17 -1.74
N LYS A 547 19.82 -7.69 -0.58
CA LYS A 547 20.19 -9.03 -0.12
C LYS A 547 19.39 -10.10 -0.84
N VAL A 548 20.10 -11.08 -1.39
CA VAL A 548 19.54 -12.16 -2.19
C VAL A 548 20.12 -13.50 -1.75
N THR A 549 19.43 -14.59 -2.10
CA THR A 549 19.99 -15.93 -1.99
C THR A 549 20.94 -16.26 -3.15
N THR A 550 21.90 -17.11 -2.85
CA THR A 550 22.81 -17.71 -3.82
C THR A 550 22.41 -19.15 -4.22
N GLU A 551 21.33 -19.67 -3.65
CA GLU A 551 20.91 -21.07 -3.84
C GLU A 551 19.85 -21.26 -4.93
N ASN A 552 19.00 -20.26 -5.18
CA ASN A 552 17.86 -20.37 -6.09
C ASN A 552 17.90 -19.33 -7.22
N GLY A 553 17.14 -19.58 -8.29
CA GLY A 553 17.05 -18.68 -9.45
C GLY A 553 18.08 -18.95 -10.54
N LEU A 554 18.93 -19.97 -10.38
CA LEU A 554 19.84 -20.44 -11.43
C LEU A 554 19.10 -21.11 -12.59
N ASN A 555 19.67 -21.00 -13.79
CA ASN A 555 19.25 -21.80 -14.94
C ASN A 555 19.59 -23.28 -14.75
N ALA A 556 19.03 -24.14 -15.62
CA ALA A 556 19.19 -25.60 -15.52
C ALA A 556 20.66 -26.07 -15.51
N GLU A 557 21.57 -25.32 -16.12
CA GLU A 557 23.01 -25.61 -16.13
C GLU A 557 23.79 -25.06 -14.92
N GLY A 558 23.18 -24.21 -14.08
CA GLY A 558 23.85 -23.56 -12.94
C GLY A 558 24.90 -22.53 -13.35
N THR A 559 24.73 -21.88 -14.51
CA THR A 559 25.73 -20.99 -15.12
C THR A 559 25.35 -19.51 -15.14
N ALA A 560 24.08 -19.19 -14.87
CA ALA A 560 23.55 -17.84 -14.79
C ALA A 560 22.26 -17.84 -13.95
N TYR A 561 21.94 -16.70 -13.34
CA TYR A 561 20.63 -16.49 -12.70
C TYR A 561 19.61 -16.04 -13.74
N GLU A 562 18.45 -16.69 -13.77
CA GLU A 562 17.27 -16.33 -14.58
C GLU A 562 16.17 -15.65 -13.74
N ALA A 563 16.28 -15.72 -12.40
CA ALA A 563 15.45 -14.97 -11.47
C ALA A 563 16.29 -14.55 -10.24
N ILE A 564 15.85 -13.48 -9.58
CA ILE A 564 16.42 -12.97 -8.32
C ILE A 564 15.45 -13.33 -7.20
N TYR A 565 15.96 -13.99 -6.16
CA TYR A 565 15.20 -14.34 -4.97
C TYR A 565 15.72 -13.59 -3.75
N GLY A 566 14.83 -12.89 -3.05
CA GLY A 566 15.06 -12.25 -1.75
C GLY A 566 14.33 -12.99 -0.61
N TYR A 567 14.43 -12.43 0.59
CA TYR A 567 13.88 -13.01 1.81
C TYR A 567 12.74 -12.16 2.36
N GLY A 568 11.69 -12.83 2.85
CA GLY A 568 10.55 -12.21 3.50
C GLY A 568 9.58 -11.54 2.52
N GLY A 569 8.29 -11.73 2.75
CA GLY A 569 7.25 -11.12 1.92
C GLY A 569 7.06 -9.63 2.17
N ARG A 570 7.57 -9.10 3.29
CA ARG A 570 7.28 -7.73 3.79
C ARG A 570 5.78 -7.48 4.00
N SER A 571 5.04 -8.56 4.16
CA SER A 571 3.59 -8.64 4.15
C SER A 571 3.11 -9.66 5.17
N PHE A 572 1.80 -9.85 5.27
CA PHE A 572 1.23 -11.04 5.88
C PHE A 572 0.35 -11.77 4.88
N SER A 573 0.19 -13.07 5.07
CA SER A 573 -0.62 -13.93 4.22
C SER A 573 -1.71 -14.63 5.02
N ILE A 574 -2.83 -14.94 4.35
CA ILE A 574 -3.90 -15.79 4.87
C ILE A 574 -4.02 -17.01 3.97
N PHE A 575 -4.00 -18.20 4.57
CA PHE A 575 -4.18 -19.48 3.88
C PHE A 575 -5.44 -20.19 4.35
N ASP A 576 -6.05 -20.91 3.43
CA ASP A 576 -7.06 -21.91 3.75
C ASP A 576 -6.39 -23.07 4.51
N ALA A 577 -6.84 -23.38 5.73
CA ALA A 577 -6.13 -24.35 6.57
C ALA A 577 -6.27 -25.82 6.11
N GLU A 578 -7.25 -26.14 5.26
CA GLU A 578 -7.44 -27.51 4.73
C GLU A 578 -6.54 -27.74 3.51
N THR A 579 -6.46 -26.75 2.63
CA THR A 579 -5.77 -26.85 1.34
C THR A 579 -4.37 -26.25 1.35
N LEU A 580 -4.08 -25.34 2.28
CA LEU A 580 -2.91 -24.44 2.30
C LEU A 580 -2.77 -23.61 1.01
N GLU A 581 -3.89 -23.34 0.33
CA GLU A 581 -3.92 -22.36 -0.76
C GLU A 581 -4.02 -20.94 -0.18
N GLN A 582 -3.24 -20.02 -0.73
CA GLN A 582 -3.25 -18.62 -0.34
C GLN A 582 -4.57 -17.96 -0.73
N VAL A 583 -5.22 -17.33 0.24
CA VAL A 583 -6.49 -16.61 0.09
C VAL A 583 -6.24 -15.12 -0.13
N TYR A 584 -5.24 -14.56 0.57
CA TYR A 584 -4.87 -13.15 0.52
C TYR A 584 -3.40 -12.99 0.91
N ASP A 585 -2.74 -11.97 0.36
CA ASP A 585 -1.46 -11.43 0.86
C ASP A 585 -1.50 -9.90 0.80
N SER A 586 -0.95 -9.23 1.81
CA SER A 586 -1.00 -7.77 1.90
C SER A 586 -0.02 -7.04 0.98
N GLY A 587 0.86 -7.76 0.28
CA GLY A 587 1.83 -7.20 -0.65
C GLY A 587 2.58 -6.00 -0.07
N SER A 588 2.47 -4.85 -0.74
CA SER A 588 3.17 -3.61 -0.39
C SER A 588 2.51 -2.76 0.72
N GLU A 589 1.41 -3.22 1.32
CA GLU A 589 0.62 -2.41 2.24
C GLU A 589 1.43 -1.91 3.45
N PHE A 590 2.26 -2.76 4.07
CA PHE A 590 3.04 -2.35 5.26
C PHE A 590 3.97 -1.18 4.96
N GLU A 591 4.73 -1.24 3.87
CA GLU A 591 5.61 -0.15 3.46
C GLU A 591 4.83 1.12 3.11
N ARG A 592 3.71 0.99 2.38
CA ARG A 592 2.86 2.14 2.03
C ARG A 592 2.29 2.82 3.26
N ILE A 593 1.79 2.03 4.22
CA ILE A 593 1.24 2.53 5.49
C ILE A 593 2.34 3.24 6.28
N ILE A 594 3.52 2.63 6.44
CA ILE A 594 4.62 3.26 7.20
C ILE A 594 5.10 4.54 6.50
N ALA A 595 5.19 4.54 5.17
CA ALA A 595 5.57 5.70 4.37
C ALA A 595 4.55 6.84 4.51
N GLU A 596 3.26 6.53 4.58
CA GLU A 596 2.21 7.53 4.76
C GLU A 596 2.16 8.05 6.21
N LYS A 597 2.10 7.14 7.18
CA LYS A 597 1.80 7.45 8.58
C LYS A 597 3.05 7.91 9.35
N THR A 598 4.21 7.33 9.07
CA THR A 598 5.47 7.57 9.79
C THR A 598 6.72 7.60 8.88
N PRO A 599 6.76 8.43 7.83
CA PRO A 599 7.85 8.42 6.83
C PRO A 599 9.25 8.64 7.41
N LYS A 600 9.36 9.27 8.59
CA LYS A 600 10.67 9.52 9.25
C LYS A 600 11.32 8.26 9.80
N TYR A 601 10.54 7.20 9.98
CA TYR A 601 10.94 5.92 10.56
C TYR A 601 10.77 4.77 9.57
N PHE A 602 10.55 5.10 8.30
CA PHE A 602 10.40 4.13 7.21
C PHE A 602 11.61 3.19 7.15
N ASN A 603 11.36 1.88 7.13
CA ASN A 603 12.37 0.80 7.08
C ASN A 603 13.58 1.05 8.00
N THR A 604 13.31 1.47 9.23
CA THR A 604 14.33 1.62 10.28
C THR A 604 14.62 0.28 10.97
N ASN A 605 15.76 0.19 11.67
CA ASN A 605 16.11 -0.98 12.46
C ASN A 605 15.68 -0.84 13.94
N SER A 606 15.72 -1.95 14.69
CA SER A 606 15.40 -1.98 16.13
C SER A 606 16.53 -1.37 16.98
N ASP A 607 17.79 -1.48 16.55
CA ASP A 607 18.98 -1.02 17.27
C ASP A 607 19.52 0.36 16.79
N GLU A 608 18.98 0.90 15.71
CA GLU A 608 19.34 2.21 15.14
C GLU A 608 18.10 2.88 14.53
N ILE A 609 17.82 4.12 14.92
CA ILE A 609 16.79 4.93 14.24
C ILE A 609 17.43 5.61 13.04
N LYS A 610 17.24 5.00 11.88
CA LYS A 610 17.73 5.50 10.61
C LYS A 610 16.76 5.10 9.51
N VAL A 611 16.12 6.13 8.95
CA VAL A 611 15.26 6.00 7.78
C VAL A 611 15.99 5.20 6.69
N ASP A 612 15.24 4.29 6.06
CA ASP A 612 15.65 3.57 4.87
C ASP A 612 16.81 2.59 5.11
N SER A 613 17.17 2.31 6.37
CA SER A 613 18.34 1.49 6.69
C SER A 613 18.19 0.00 6.36
N ARG A 614 16.94 -0.47 6.18
CA ARG A 614 16.60 -1.87 5.88
C ARG A 614 15.91 -2.09 4.53
N SER A 615 15.78 -1.07 3.69
CA SER A 615 15.11 -1.22 2.38
C SER A 615 15.84 -2.18 1.45
N ASP A 616 17.15 -2.35 1.58
CA ASP A 616 17.89 -3.36 0.82
C ASP A 616 17.87 -4.77 1.46
N ASP A 617 16.99 -5.00 2.45
CA ASP A 617 16.90 -6.23 3.23
C ASP A 617 15.43 -6.71 3.33
N LYS A 618 14.92 -7.01 4.53
CA LYS A 618 13.54 -7.46 4.80
C LYS A 618 12.54 -6.31 5.07
N GLY A 619 12.94 -5.05 4.81
CA GLY A 619 12.05 -3.88 4.90
C GLY A 619 11.45 -3.68 6.30
N PRO A 620 10.11 -3.63 6.45
CA PRO A 620 9.44 -3.53 7.75
C PRO A 620 9.58 -4.75 8.67
N GLU A 621 9.81 -5.94 8.09
CA GLU A 621 10.04 -7.23 8.77
C GLU A 621 8.94 -7.63 9.79
N PRO A 622 7.87 -8.30 9.31
CA PRO A 622 6.84 -8.85 10.18
C PRO A 622 7.30 -10.16 10.82
N GLU A 623 7.13 -10.29 12.13
CA GLU A 623 7.70 -11.38 12.94
C GLU A 623 6.66 -12.38 13.41
N THR A 624 5.62 -11.86 14.07
CA THR A 624 4.59 -12.69 14.68
C THR A 624 3.20 -12.17 14.36
N ALA A 625 2.22 -13.06 14.32
CA ALA A 625 0.82 -12.73 14.08
C ALA A 625 -0.10 -13.52 15.02
N VAL A 626 -1.09 -12.84 15.60
CA VAL A 626 -2.18 -13.47 16.36
C VAL A 626 -3.53 -12.91 15.96
N VAL A 627 -4.59 -13.68 16.14
CA VAL A 627 -5.96 -13.26 15.83
C VAL A 627 -6.79 -13.16 17.12
N GLY A 628 -7.66 -12.16 17.17
CA GLY A 628 -8.54 -11.94 18.31
C GLY A 628 -9.84 -11.25 17.93
N GLU A 629 -10.92 -11.58 18.63
CA GLU A 629 -12.21 -10.91 18.44
C GLU A 629 -12.37 -9.74 19.43
N ILE A 630 -12.69 -8.56 18.91
CA ILE A 630 -13.02 -7.37 19.70
C ILE A 630 -14.41 -6.90 19.26
N ASP A 631 -15.35 -6.87 20.19
CA ASP A 631 -16.72 -6.39 19.98
C ASP A 631 -17.42 -7.01 18.74
N GLY A 632 -17.17 -8.30 18.49
CA GLY A 632 -17.76 -9.06 17.38
C GLY A 632 -17.02 -8.96 16.05
N THR A 633 -15.95 -8.17 15.96
CA THR A 633 -15.08 -8.07 14.78
C THR A 633 -13.82 -8.90 15.01
N THR A 634 -13.45 -9.71 14.01
CA THR A 634 -12.21 -10.50 14.04
C THR A 634 -11.06 -9.63 13.57
N TYR A 635 -10.04 -9.44 14.41
CA TYR A 635 -8.86 -8.65 14.10
C TYR A 635 -7.60 -9.51 14.04
N GLY A 636 -6.74 -9.24 13.07
CA GLY A 636 -5.36 -9.74 13.00
C GLY A 636 -4.39 -8.70 13.55
N PHE A 637 -3.46 -9.13 14.40
CA PHE A 637 -2.40 -8.31 14.96
C PHE A 637 -1.06 -8.85 14.47
N ILE A 638 -0.33 -8.05 13.68
CA ILE A 638 0.93 -8.45 13.07
C ILE A 638 2.05 -7.56 13.62
N ALA A 639 2.98 -8.14 14.38
CA ALA A 639 4.12 -7.43 14.92
C ALA A 639 5.18 -7.20 13.84
N LEU A 640 5.73 -5.99 13.80
CA LEU A 640 6.86 -5.58 12.97
C LEU A 640 8.06 -5.38 13.88
N GLU A 641 9.00 -6.32 13.87
CA GLU A 641 10.03 -6.43 14.89
C GLU A 641 11.05 -5.29 14.74
N ARG A 642 11.58 -5.08 13.53
CA ARG A 642 12.55 -4.00 13.27
C ARG A 642 11.97 -2.60 13.38
N TYR A 643 10.75 -2.38 12.88
CA TYR A 643 10.05 -1.10 13.03
C TYR A 643 9.62 -0.85 14.49
N SER A 644 9.35 -1.93 15.24
CA SER A 644 8.77 -1.95 16.58
C SER A 644 7.35 -1.39 16.64
N GLY A 645 6.47 -1.94 15.84
CA GLY A 645 5.05 -1.60 15.80
C GLY A 645 4.19 -2.84 15.58
N ILE A 646 2.88 -2.68 15.68
CA ILE A 646 1.90 -3.75 15.44
C ILE A 646 0.87 -3.19 14.46
N MET A 647 0.73 -3.86 13.32
CA MET A 647 -0.32 -3.61 12.35
C MET A 647 -1.60 -4.33 12.78
N VAL A 648 -2.74 -3.64 12.70
CA VAL A 648 -4.06 -4.19 13.04
C VAL A 648 -4.94 -4.19 11.80
N TYR A 649 -5.49 -5.36 11.46
CA TYR A 649 -6.39 -5.56 10.31
C TYR A 649 -7.72 -6.14 10.77
N ASP A 650 -8.83 -5.70 10.17
CA ASP A 650 -10.11 -6.38 10.24
C ASP A 650 -10.10 -7.57 9.27
N LEU A 651 -10.30 -8.77 9.80
CA LEU A 651 -10.27 -10.05 9.07
C LEU A 651 -11.67 -10.65 8.89
N THR A 652 -12.73 -9.86 9.08
CA THR A 652 -14.12 -10.33 8.89
C THR A 652 -14.35 -10.84 7.47
N ASP A 653 -13.76 -10.18 6.47
CA ASP A 653 -13.63 -10.72 5.11
C ASP A 653 -12.16 -11.13 4.85
N VAL A 654 -11.88 -12.43 4.92
CA VAL A 654 -10.53 -12.98 4.73
C VAL A 654 -9.96 -12.80 3.32
N LYS A 655 -10.79 -12.45 2.33
CA LYS A 655 -10.33 -12.18 0.95
C LYS A 655 -9.99 -10.71 0.73
N GLU A 656 -10.50 -9.84 1.59
CA GLU A 656 -10.27 -8.41 1.55
C GLU A 656 -10.06 -7.86 2.99
N PRO A 657 -9.02 -8.32 3.72
CA PRO A 657 -8.65 -7.72 5.00
C PRO A 657 -8.49 -6.21 4.90
N LYS A 658 -8.96 -5.48 5.91
CA LYS A 658 -8.90 -4.01 5.91
C LYS A 658 -7.94 -3.52 6.98
N PHE A 659 -6.98 -2.69 6.60
CA PHE A 659 -6.13 -2.00 7.57
C PHE A 659 -6.97 -1.11 8.49
N VAL A 660 -6.74 -1.23 9.80
CA VAL A 660 -7.47 -0.48 10.83
C VAL A 660 -6.55 0.56 11.45
N THR A 661 -5.43 0.13 12.00
CA THR A 661 -4.44 1.03 12.60
C THR A 661 -3.06 0.38 12.75
N LEU A 662 -2.02 1.20 12.78
CA LEU A 662 -0.68 0.90 13.24
C LEU A 662 -0.49 1.47 14.65
N ILE A 663 -0.08 0.63 15.59
CA ILE A 663 0.28 1.03 16.95
C ILE A 663 1.77 0.81 17.25
N SER A 664 2.36 1.64 18.11
CA SER A 664 3.73 1.45 18.59
C SER A 664 3.94 2.16 19.93
N SER A 665 4.51 1.47 20.92
CA SER A 665 5.00 2.07 22.17
C SER A 665 6.53 2.27 22.20
N ARG A 666 7.19 2.22 21.02
CA ARG A 666 8.58 2.64 20.87
C ARG A 666 8.70 4.14 21.08
N ASP A 667 9.68 4.54 21.89
CA ASP A 667 10.09 5.94 22.01
C ASP A 667 11.18 6.23 20.99
N PHE A 668 10.79 6.83 19.86
CA PHE A 668 11.70 7.16 18.76
C PHE A 668 12.66 8.34 19.07
N SER A 669 12.81 8.77 20.32
CA SER A 669 13.78 9.80 20.71
C SER A 669 15.21 9.28 20.90
N GLU A 670 15.37 7.97 21.12
CA GLU A 670 16.66 7.27 21.22
C GLU A 670 16.58 5.94 20.45
N ASP A 671 17.73 5.41 20.01
CA ASP A 671 17.79 4.18 19.21
C ASP A 671 17.01 3.02 19.85
N VAL A 672 17.17 2.87 21.16
CA VAL A 672 16.48 1.87 21.99
C VAL A 672 15.86 2.55 23.21
N ALA A 673 14.58 2.92 23.12
CA ALA A 673 13.78 3.45 24.21
C ALA A 673 12.30 3.08 24.04
N GLY A 674 11.57 2.99 25.16
CA GLY A 674 10.19 2.48 25.17
C GLY A 674 10.15 0.95 25.06
N ASP A 675 9.27 0.42 24.22
CA ASP A 675 9.17 -1.00 23.90
C ASP A 675 9.68 -1.25 22.46
N VAL A 676 10.69 -2.12 22.29
CA VAL A 676 11.49 -2.25 21.04
C VAL A 676 11.69 -3.73 20.67
N SER A 677 11.50 -4.07 19.39
CA SER A 677 11.46 -5.45 18.83
C SER A 677 10.34 -6.33 19.40
N PRO A 678 9.07 -6.07 19.06
CA PRO A 678 7.99 -7.01 19.39
C PRO A 678 8.24 -8.37 18.72
N GLU A 679 8.31 -9.42 19.52
CA GLU A 679 8.69 -10.78 19.07
C GLU A 679 7.57 -11.79 19.33
N GLY A 680 6.96 -11.75 20.52
CA GLY A 680 5.82 -12.59 20.88
C GLY A 680 4.55 -11.78 21.10
N LEU A 681 3.43 -12.28 20.58
CA LEU A 681 2.10 -11.72 20.82
C LEU A 681 1.19 -12.72 21.52
N GLN A 682 0.35 -12.21 22.41
CA GLN A 682 -0.72 -12.99 23.06
C GLN A 682 -1.98 -12.15 23.14
N PHE A 683 -2.99 -12.52 22.36
CA PHE A 683 -4.33 -11.97 22.50
C PHE A 683 -5.02 -12.55 23.75
N ILE A 684 -5.75 -11.72 24.49
CA ILE A 684 -6.52 -12.09 25.67
C ILE A 684 -7.95 -11.56 25.48
N PRO A 685 -8.94 -12.45 25.25
CA PRO A 685 -10.34 -12.05 25.06
C PRO A 685 -10.92 -11.27 26.24
N ALA A 686 -11.91 -10.43 25.98
CA ALA A 686 -12.50 -9.54 26.99
C ALA A 686 -13.04 -10.28 28.23
N ASP A 687 -13.66 -11.46 28.06
CA ASP A 687 -14.18 -12.29 29.14
C ASP A 687 -13.07 -13.03 29.93
N LYS A 688 -11.87 -13.12 29.36
CA LYS A 688 -10.66 -13.69 29.97
C LYS A 688 -9.68 -12.63 30.47
N SER A 689 -9.93 -11.36 30.19
CA SER A 689 -9.09 -10.25 30.63
C SER A 689 -9.37 -9.85 32.09
N PRO A 690 -8.35 -9.39 32.85
CA PRO A 690 -8.57 -8.77 34.15
C PRO A 690 -9.30 -7.41 34.07
N THR A 691 -9.29 -6.75 32.90
CA THR A 691 -9.91 -5.43 32.72
C THR A 691 -11.35 -5.49 32.24
N GLY A 692 -11.82 -6.67 31.81
CA GLY A 692 -13.11 -6.86 31.16
C GLY A 692 -13.17 -6.37 29.71
N LYS A 693 -12.03 -5.94 29.14
CA LYS A 693 -11.87 -5.58 27.73
C LYS A 693 -10.79 -6.44 27.09
N ALA A 694 -10.83 -6.56 25.77
CA ALA A 694 -9.81 -7.31 25.03
C ALA A 694 -8.42 -6.69 25.24
N LEU A 695 -7.42 -7.55 25.46
CA LEU A 695 -6.03 -7.13 25.60
C LEU A 695 -5.15 -7.82 24.56
N LEU A 696 -4.06 -7.15 24.19
CA LEU A 696 -2.92 -7.75 23.48
C LEU A 696 -1.68 -7.54 24.34
N ALA A 697 -1.03 -8.61 24.76
CA ALA A 697 0.28 -8.56 25.40
C ALA A 697 1.37 -8.81 24.34
N ALA A 698 2.38 -7.95 24.31
CA ALA A 698 3.49 -8.02 23.37
C ALA A 698 4.83 -8.03 24.12
N THR A 699 5.62 -9.09 23.95
CA THR A 699 7.01 -9.18 24.43
C THR A 699 7.92 -8.45 23.46
N HIS A 700 8.93 -7.77 23.99
CA HIS A 700 9.84 -6.93 23.23
C HIS A 700 11.28 -7.31 23.55
N GLU A 701 11.97 -7.97 22.62
CA GLU A 701 13.25 -8.63 22.85
C GLU A 701 14.35 -7.64 23.23
N VAL A 702 14.54 -6.61 22.41
CA VAL A 702 15.66 -5.65 22.53
C VAL A 702 15.53 -4.80 23.78
N SER A 703 14.30 -4.40 24.16
CA SER A 703 14.05 -3.68 25.41
C SER A 703 13.88 -4.60 26.63
N GLY A 704 13.64 -5.90 26.43
CA GLY A 704 13.36 -6.87 27.48
C GLY A 704 12.08 -6.55 28.26
N THR A 705 11.04 -6.06 27.57
CA THR A 705 9.78 -5.57 28.18
C THR A 705 8.55 -6.31 27.67
N VAL A 706 7.47 -6.29 28.47
CA VAL A 706 6.14 -6.70 28.00
C VAL A 706 5.21 -5.51 28.05
N ALA A 707 4.64 -5.12 26.92
CA ALA A 707 3.59 -4.11 26.84
C ALA A 707 2.22 -4.79 26.79
N VAL A 708 1.24 -4.26 27.52
CA VAL A 708 -0.15 -4.75 27.48
C VAL A 708 -1.06 -3.64 26.99
N TYR A 709 -1.62 -3.84 25.81
CA TYR A 709 -2.56 -2.92 25.16
C TYR A 709 -3.98 -3.35 25.46
N GLU A 710 -4.80 -2.43 25.93
CA GLU A 710 -6.25 -2.57 26.05
C GLU A 710 -6.92 -1.91 24.85
N PHE A 711 -7.83 -2.66 24.24
CA PHE A 711 -8.66 -2.17 23.16
C PHE A 711 -10.00 -1.72 23.72
N GLY A 712 -10.34 -0.46 23.44
CA GLY A 712 -11.70 0.03 23.56
C GLY A 712 -12.26 0.13 22.16
N GLY A 713 -13.36 -0.55 21.88
CA GLY A 713 -14.17 -0.11 20.77
C GLY A 713 -14.64 1.32 21.03
N LYS A 714 -14.76 2.12 19.95
CA LYS A 714 -16.11 2.62 19.72
C LYS A 714 -16.94 1.34 19.73
N ALA A 715 -17.99 1.27 20.55
CA ALA A 715 -19.07 0.38 20.18
C ALA A 715 -19.23 0.58 18.66
N LYS A 716 -19.43 -0.47 17.88
CA LYS A 716 -20.32 -0.27 16.72
C LYS A 716 -21.41 0.64 17.30
N GLU A 717 -21.45 1.91 16.90
CA GLU A 717 -22.73 2.60 16.96
C GLU A 717 -23.53 1.63 16.13
N GLU A 718 -24.36 0.84 16.83
CA GLU A 718 -25.16 -0.17 16.16
C GLU A 718 -25.81 0.62 15.05
N ALA A 719 -25.45 0.29 13.81
CA ALA A 719 -26.05 0.95 12.68
C ALA A 719 -27.53 0.72 12.87
N ASP A 720 -28.24 1.77 13.28
CA ASP A 720 -29.66 1.69 13.56
C ASP A 720 -30.38 1.45 12.24
N PHE A 721 -29.77 1.96 11.16
CA PHE A 721 -30.28 1.89 9.83
C PHE A 721 -29.15 1.81 8.77
N GLU A 722 -29.34 0.97 7.76
CA GLU A 722 -28.51 0.89 6.56
C GLU A 722 -29.35 1.27 5.34
N LEU A 723 -28.86 2.19 4.52
CA LEU A 723 -29.48 2.59 3.26
C LEU A 723 -28.59 2.16 2.09
N SER A 724 -29.16 1.37 1.18
CA SER A 724 -28.54 1.04 -0.10
C SER A 724 -29.14 1.89 -1.22
N ILE A 725 -28.28 2.51 -2.03
CA ILE A 725 -28.63 3.32 -3.18
C ILE A 725 -27.96 2.73 -4.42
N ILE A 726 -28.74 2.55 -5.49
CA ILE A 726 -28.25 2.31 -6.85
C ILE A 726 -28.47 3.61 -7.62
N HIS A 727 -27.49 4.07 -8.37
CA HIS A 727 -27.63 5.34 -9.07
C HIS A 727 -27.04 5.36 -10.48
N THR A 728 -27.61 6.23 -11.30
CA THR A 728 -27.13 6.62 -12.64
C THR A 728 -27.22 8.12 -12.83
N ASN A 729 -26.45 8.66 -13.78
CA ASN A 729 -26.53 10.05 -14.22
C ASN A 729 -26.09 10.14 -15.69
N ASP A 730 -26.51 11.19 -16.39
CA ASP A 730 -25.98 11.54 -17.72
C ASP A 730 -26.02 10.37 -18.70
N THR A 731 -27.16 9.68 -18.75
CA THR A 731 -27.29 8.48 -19.59
C THR A 731 -27.34 8.82 -21.08
N HIS A 732 -27.72 10.05 -21.43
CA HIS A 732 -27.65 10.63 -22.78
C HIS A 732 -28.19 9.69 -23.85
N ALA A 733 -29.40 9.16 -23.63
CA ALA A 733 -30.09 8.23 -24.52
C ALA A 733 -29.23 7.03 -24.99
N ALA A 734 -28.24 6.60 -24.21
CA ALA A 734 -27.38 5.45 -24.48
C ALA A 734 -28.10 4.11 -24.22
N ILE A 735 -29.31 3.99 -24.77
CA ILE A 735 -30.29 2.97 -24.44
C ILE A 735 -29.88 1.55 -24.83
N GLU A 736 -28.94 1.40 -25.76
CA GLU A 736 -28.36 0.09 -26.13
C GLU A 736 -27.70 -0.60 -24.93
N ASN A 737 -27.24 0.16 -23.93
CA ASN A 737 -26.66 -0.36 -22.70
C ASN A 737 -27.70 -0.60 -21.58
N ALA A 738 -28.93 -0.09 -21.71
CA ALA A 738 -29.94 -0.16 -20.67
C ALA A 738 -30.36 -1.61 -20.30
N PRO A 739 -30.41 -2.59 -21.23
CA PRO A 739 -30.65 -3.98 -20.86
C PRO A 739 -29.53 -4.61 -20.02
N LYS A 740 -28.28 -4.19 -20.24
CA LYS A 740 -27.16 -4.63 -19.40
C LYS A 740 -27.18 -3.95 -18.03
N ARG A 741 -27.54 -2.67 -18.00
CA ARG A 741 -27.81 -1.93 -16.74
C ARG A 741 -28.92 -2.61 -15.92
N ALA A 742 -29.99 -3.07 -16.57
CA ALA A 742 -31.07 -3.80 -15.92
C ALA A 742 -30.57 -5.08 -15.24
N THR A 743 -29.64 -5.82 -15.84
CA THR A 743 -28.99 -6.97 -15.21
C THR A 743 -28.30 -6.59 -13.91
N ILE A 744 -27.48 -5.53 -13.91
CA ILE A 744 -26.77 -5.08 -12.71
C ILE A 744 -27.78 -4.70 -11.61
N ILE A 745 -28.78 -3.89 -11.94
CA ILE A 745 -29.81 -3.46 -10.99
C ILE A 745 -30.55 -4.67 -10.40
N ASN A 746 -30.92 -5.64 -11.25
CA ASN A 746 -31.59 -6.86 -10.83
C ASN A 746 -30.69 -7.72 -9.93
N ASP A 747 -29.38 -7.76 -10.19
CA ASP A 747 -28.42 -8.50 -9.37
C ASP A 747 -28.23 -7.84 -8.00
N VAL A 748 -28.07 -6.51 -7.95
CA VAL A 748 -27.99 -5.77 -6.68
C VAL A 748 -29.29 -5.94 -5.88
N ARG A 749 -30.46 -5.84 -6.50
CA ARG A 749 -31.75 -6.00 -5.81
C ARG A 749 -32.05 -7.44 -5.35
N LYS A 750 -31.35 -8.47 -5.85
CA LYS A 750 -31.42 -9.82 -5.26
C LYS A 750 -30.78 -9.85 -3.88
N GLU A 751 -29.73 -9.07 -3.68
CA GLU A 751 -28.98 -8.99 -2.42
C GLU A 751 -29.57 -7.92 -1.49
N LYS A 752 -30.02 -6.80 -2.05
CA LYS A 752 -30.56 -5.64 -1.34
C LYS A 752 -31.96 -5.27 -1.89
N PRO A 753 -33.02 -5.97 -1.49
CA PRO A 753 -34.36 -5.80 -2.07
C PRO A 753 -34.96 -4.39 -1.95
N ASN A 754 -34.56 -3.62 -0.93
CA ASN A 754 -35.06 -2.27 -0.66
C ASN A 754 -34.12 -1.17 -1.17
N ALA A 755 -33.10 -1.51 -1.97
CA ALA A 755 -32.18 -0.51 -2.51
C ALA A 755 -32.90 0.49 -3.43
N LEU A 756 -32.73 1.78 -3.13
CA LEU A 756 -33.33 2.88 -3.88
C LEU A 756 -32.57 3.09 -5.20
N LEU A 757 -33.28 3.09 -6.32
CA LEU A 757 -32.72 3.34 -7.65
C LEU A 757 -32.99 4.79 -8.08
N LEU A 758 -31.94 5.61 -8.12
CA LEU A 758 -32.03 7.06 -8.34
C LEU A 758 -31.35 7.48 -9.65
N ASP A 759 -31.92 8.44 -10.38
CA ASP A 759 -31.28 9.03 -11.57
C ASP A 759 -31.03 10.53 -11.41
N ALA A 760 -29.79 10.96 -11.66
CA ALA A 760 -29.37 12.34 -11.49
C ALA A 760 -29.60 13.24 -12.72
N GLY A 761 -30.43 12.86 -13.70
CA GLY A 761 -30.81 13.72 -14.83
C GLY A 761 -29.91 13.56 -16.06
N ASP A 762 -30.26 14.28 -17.14
CA ASP A 762 -29.71 14.12 -18.49
C ASP A 762 -29.89 12.69 -19.03
N VAL A 763 -31.15 12.24 -19.00
CA VAL A 763 -31.60 11.06 -19.74
C VAL A 763 -31.83 11.43 -21.21
N PHE A 764 -32.32 12.64 -21.46
CA PHE A 764 -32.60 13.17 -22.79
C PHE A 764 -31.33 13.51 -23.55
N GLN A 765 -31.48 13.64 -24.88
CA GLN A 765 -30.41 13.93 -25.83
C GLN A 765 -29.34 12.82 -25.92
N GLY A 766 -28.55 12.77 -26.99
CA GLY A 766 -27.33 11.93 -27.02
C GLY A 766 -27.24 10.88 -28.13
N THR A 767 -28.38 10.33 -28.59
CA THR A 767 -28.41 9.34 -29.69
C THR A 767 -29.65 9.50 -30.58
N LEU A 768 -29.68 8.78 -31.70
CA LEU A 768 -30.87 8.73 -32.58
C LEU A 768 -32.14 8.25 -31.86
N TYR A 769 -32.01 7.54 -30.73
CA TYR A 769 -33.17 7.13 -29.93
C TYR A 769 -33.93 8.33 -29.38
N PHE A 770 -33.22 9.36 -28.92
CA PHE A 770 -33.87 10.59 -28.51
C PHE A 770 -34.47 11.35 -29.69
N THR A 771 -33.76 11.43 -30.82
CA THR A 771 -34.28 12.10 -32.03
C THR A 771 -35.60 11.49 -32.51
N GLU A 772 -35.71 10.16 -32.51
CA GLU A 772 -36.90 9.45 -33.00
C GLU A 772 -38.01 9.34 -31.94
N TYR A 773 -37.65 9.06 -30.68
CA TYR A 773 -38.62 8.71 -29.63
C TYR A 773 -38.76 9.73 -28.52
N GLN A 774 -37.96 10.80 -28.51
CA GLN A 774 -38.09 11.94 -27.60
C GLN A 774 -38.16 11.54 -26.11
N GLY A 775 -37.39 10.52 -25.72
CA GLY A 775 -37.29 10.02 -24.34
C GLY A 775 -38.22 8.85 -23.99
N GLU A 776 -39.19 8.50 -24.84
CA GLU A 776 -40.13 7.40 -24.56
C GLU A 776 -39.46 6.02 -24.52
N ALA A 777 -38.39 5.83 -25.30
CA ALA A 777 -37.62 4.59 -25.30
C ALA A 777 -36.90 4.40 -23.95
N ASP A 778 -36.21 5.45 -23.47
CA ASP A 778 -35.52 5.45 -22.19
C ASP A 778 -36.50 5.22 -21.04
N LEU A 779 -37.63 5.93 -21.06
CA LEU A 779 -38.69 5.80 -20.07
C LEU A 779 -39.24 4.38 -19.97
N ALA A 780 -39.42 3.69 -21.10
CA ALA A 780 -39.91 2.32 -21.10
C ALA A 780 -38.99 1.37 -20.31
N LEU A 781 -37.67 1.56 -20.42
CA LEU A 781 -36.68 0.77 -19.69
C LEU A 781 -36.51 1.24 -18.24
N MET A 782 -36.56 2.54 -17.96
CA MET A 782 -36.56 3.05 -16.57
C MET A 782 -37.79 2.55 -15.79
N ASN A 783 -38.96 2.55 -16.43
CA ASN A 783 -40.20 1.99 -15.86
C ASN A 783 -40.13 0.48 -15.63
N TYR A 784 -39.33 -0.25 -16.42
CA TYR A 784 -39.08 -1.68 -16.22
C TYR A 784 -38.11 -1.92 -15.06
N MET A 785 -37.02 -1.16 -15.02
CA MET A 785 -36.01 -1.24 -13.96
C MET A 785 -36.54 -0.73 -12.62
N GLY A 786 -37.65 0.02 -12.60
CA GLY A 786 -38.30 0.47 -11.37
C GLY A 786 -37.45 1.49 -10.63
N TYR A 787 -37.13 2.60 -11.28
CA TYR A 787 -36.54 3.77 -10.62
C TYR A 787 -37.47 4.27 -9.51
N ASP A 788 -36.90 4.82 -8.45
CA ASP A 788 -37.61 5.33 -7.27
C ASP A 788 -37.78 6.86 -7.33
N ALA A 789 -36.81 7.57 -7.89
CA ALA A 789 -36.90 9.00 -8.21
C ALA A 789 -35.87 9.40 -9.27
N MET A 790 -36.15 10.51 -9.97
CA MET A 790 -35.25 11.13 -10.94
C MET A 790 -35.30 12.65 -10.77
N THR A 791 -34.15 13.34 -10.85
CA THR A 791 -34.12 14.80 -11.02
C THR A 791 -34.05 15.17 -12.51
N LEU A 792 -34.26 16.45 -12.81
CA LEU A 792 -34.08 16.97 -14.17
C LEU A 792 -32.65 17.51 -14.32
N GLY A 793 -32.02 17.15 -15.43
CA GLY A 793 -30.84 17.82 -15.96
C GLY A 793 -31.19 18.91 -16.96
N ASN A 794 -30.17 19.47 -17.61
CA ASN A 794 -30.38 20.55 -18.58
C ASN A 794 -30.98 20.03 -19.89
N HIS A 795 -30.63 18.81 -20.33
CA HIS A 795 -31.06 18.28 -21.62
C HIS A 795 -32.53 17.87 -21.66
N GLU A 796 -33.18 17.71 -20.50
CA GLU A 796 -34.63 17.53 -20.43
C GLU A 796 -35.41 18.73 -21.03
N PHE A 797 -34.78 19.90 -21.14
CA PHE A 797 -35.38 21.14 -21.65
C PHE A 797 -35.04 21.48 -23.11
N ASP A 798 -34.30 20.62 -23.82
CA ASP A 798 -33.77 20.92 -25.16
C ASP A 798 -34.85 21.23 -26.21
N LEU A 799 -36.02 20.62 -26.09
CA LEU A 799 -37.11 20.78 -27.05
C LEU A 799 -38.04 21.97 -26.75
N GLY A 800 -37.83 22.71 -25.65
CA GLY A 800 -38.77 23.72 -25.16
C GLY A 800 -39.04 24.90 -26.10
N LYS A 801 -38.09 25.25 -26.99
CA LYS A 801 -38.25 26.30 -28.01
C LYS A 801 -38.86 25.81 -29.33
N GLN A 802 -39.13 24.51 -29.48
CA GLN A 802 -39.78 23.97 -30.67
C GLN A 802 -41.28 24.31 -30.70
N ALA A 803 -41.95 24.08 -31.83
CA ALA A 803 -43.35 24.46 -32.00
C ALA A 803 -44.29 23.74 -31.00
N GLU A 804 -43.89 22.54 -30.59
CA GLU A 804 -44.58 21.67 -29.64
C GLU A 804 -44.26 22.02 -28.17
N GLY A 805 -43.24 22.85 -27.91
CA GLY A 805 -42.76 23.21 -26.58
C GLY A 805 -42.31 22.01 -25.74
N HIS A 806 -42.48 22.07 -24.42
CA HIS A 806 -42.15 20.97 -23.50
C HIS A 806 -43.12 19.78 -23.52
N GLN A 807 -43.81 19.51 -24.65
CA GLN A 807 -44.78 18.42 -24.71
C GLN A 807 -44.12 17.05 -24.49
N ALA A 808 -42.93 16.80 -25.06
CA ALA A 808 -42.19 15.56 -24.88
C ALA A 808 -41.82 15.33 -23.41
N LEU A 809 -41.25 16.34 -22.74
CA LEU A 809 -40.96 16.27 -21.30
C LEU A 809 -42.25 16.05 -20.49
N ALA A 810 -43.33 16.77 -20.80
CA ALA A 810 -44.60 16.60 -20.10
C ALA A 810 -45.20 15.19 -20.27
N ASP A 811 -44.98 14.54 -21.41
CA ASP A 811 -45.43 13.17 -21.64
C ASP A 811 -44.51 12.15 -20.96
N PHE A 812 -43.19 12.38 -20.97
CA PHE A 812 -42.24 11.60 -20.18
C PHE A 812 -42.61 11.59 -18.69
N VAL A 813 -42.85 12.77 -18.11
CA VAL A 813 -43.28 12.91 -16.71
C VAL A 813 -44.56 12.13 -16.45
N LYS A 814 -45.61 12.29 -17.27
CA LYS A 814 -46.91 11.62 -17.06
C LYS A 814 -46.81 10.09 -17.15
N ASN A 815 -45.94 9.59 -18.02
CA ASN A 815 -45.78 8.17 -18.30
C ASN A 815 -44.75 7.50 -17.36
N ALA A 816 -43.99 8.28 -16.58
CA ALA A 816 -43.09 7.76 -15.57
C ALA A 816 -43.86 7.06 -14.44
N LYS A 817 -43.36 5.88 -14.04
CA LYS A 817 -43.84 5.11 -12.89
C LYS A 817 -43.14 5.48 -11.58
N PHE A 818 -42.40 6.57 -11.60
CA PHE A 818 -41.69 7.19 -10.49
C PHE A 818 -41.92 8.71 -10.50
N PRO A 819 -41.79 9.39 -9.36
CA PRO A 819 -41.84 10.85 -9.31
C PRO A 819 -40.59 11.47 -9.93
N ILE A 820 -40.77 12.61 -10.59
CA ILE A 820 -39.67 13.53 -10.87
C ILE A 820 -39.55 14.48 -9.69
N VAL A 821 -38.34 14.71 -9.18
CA VAL A 821 -38.06 15.60 -8.06
C VAL A 821 -37.18 16.76 -8.51
N THR A 822 -37.56 18.00 -8.23
CA THR A 822 -36.73 19.19 -8.43
C THR A 822 -37.28 20.35 -7.62
N ALA A 823 -36.47 20.87 -6.69
CA ALA A 823 -36.88 21.89 -5.73
C ALA A 823 -36.66 23.32 -6.24
N ASN A 824 -35.79 23.51 -7.25
CA ASN A 824 -35.36 24.84 -7.68
C ASN A 824 -35.81 25.21 -9.10
N VAL A 825 -36.86 24.58 -9.62
CA VAL A 825 -37.38 24.87 -10.97
C VAL A 825 -38.82 25.37 -10.90
N ASP A 826 -39.06 26.57 -11.44
CA ASP A 826 -40.38 27.20 -11.54
C ASP A 826 -41.02 26.89 -12.90
N PHE A 827 -42.03 26.02 -12.89
CA PHE A 827 -42.83 25.66 -14.06
C PHE A 827 -44.11 26.48 -14.22
N SER A 828 -44.42 27.43 -13.32
CA SER A 828 -45.73 28.08 -13.21
C SER A 828 -46.19 28.82 -14.48
N LYS A 829 -45.25 29.20 -15.34
CA LYS A 829 -45.50 29.91 -16.60
C LYS A 829 -45.52 28.99 -17.83
N ASP A 830 -45.17 27.72 -17.66
CA ASP A 830 -45.18 26.73 -18.73
C ASP A 830 -46.55 26.05 -18.84
N GLU A 831 -47.17 26.13 -20.02
CA GLU A 831 -48.54 25.62 -20.22
C GLU A 831 -48.64 24.09 -20.18
N LYS A 832 -47.52 23.37 -20.35
CA LYS A 832 -47.47 21.91 -20.39
C LYS A 832 -47.11 21.30 -19.04
N LEU A 833 -46.23 21.98 -18.30
CA LEU A 833 -45.63 21.47 -17.06
C LEU A 833 -46.28 22.02 -15.79
N ALA A 834 -46.86 23.24 -15.81
CA ALA A 834 -47.45 23.86 -14.61
C ALA A 834 -48.52 22.99 -13.92
N GLY A 835 -49.28 22.19 -14.67
CA GLY A 835 -50.28 21.29 -14.11
C GLY A 835 -49.71 20.02 -13.45
N LEU A 836 -48.47 19.65 -13.80
CA LEU A 836 -47.78 18.44 -13.35
C LEU A 836 -46.95 18.68 -12.09
N HIS A 837 -46.48 19.91 -11.87
CA HIS A 837 -45.73 20.27 -10.67
C HIS A 837 -46.64 20.40 -9.45
N LYS A 838 -46.17 19.85 -8.33
CA LYS A 838 -46.69 19.98 -6.99
C LYS A 838 -45.56 20.57 -6.16
N GLU A 839 -45.63 21.88 -5.90
CA GLU A 839 -44.67 22.65 -5.06
C GLU A 839 -44.74 22.19 -3.58
N THR A 840 -44.30 20.97 -3.32
CA THR A 840 -44.31 20.32 -2.02
C THR A 840 -43.37 19.12 -2.00
N ILE A 841 -42.87 18.79 -0.81
CA ILE A 841 -42.25 17.50 -0.52
C ILE A 841 -43.33 16.56 0.02
N ALA A 842 -43.67 15.53 -0.74
CA ALA A 842 -44.79 14.64 -0.42
C ALA A 842 -44.33 13.24 0.05
N PRO A 843 -44.92 12.67 1.12
CA PRO A 843 -44.70 11.26 1.45
C PRO A 843 -45.18 10.35 0.31
N ASN A 844 -44.33 9.45 -0.15
CA ASN A 844 -44.58 8.53 -1.26
C ASN A 844 -45.17 9.25 -2.49
N ALA A 845 -44.45 10.26 -2.97
CA ALA A 845 -44.87 11.10 -4.09
C ALA A 845 -45.37 10.25 -5.26
N ALA A 846 -46.58 10.55 -5.73
CA ALA A 846 -47.22 9.73 -6.75
C ALA A 846 -46.51 9.88 -8.10
N PRO A 847 -46.34 8.80 -8.86
CA PRO A 847 -45.75 8.86 -10.20
C PRO A 847 -46.60 9.73 -11.14
N GLY A 848 -46.03 10.10 -12.30
CA GLY A 848 -46.75 10.92 -13.28
C GLY A 848 -46.74 12.43 -13.00
N ASN A 849 -45.98 12.90 -12.00
CA ASN A 849 -45.97 14.29 -11.55
C ASN A 849 -44.54 14.73 -11.15
N ILE A 850 -44.37 16.05 -11.01
CA ILE A 850 -43.13 16.69 -10.54
C ILE A 850 -43.38 17.17 -9.10
N TYR A 851 -42.43 16.94 -8.20
CA TYR A 851 -42.46 17.41 -6.81
C TYR A 851 -41.16 18.11 -6.46
N ASP A 852 -41.13 18.87 -5.36
CA ASP A 852 -39.86 19.41 -4.85
C ASP A 852 -39.01 18.27 -4.24
N GLY A 853 -39.69 17.26 -3.68
CA GLY A 853 -39.10 16.05 -3.14
C GLY A 853 -40.14 15.00 -2.75
N THR A 854 -39.66 13.85 -2.28
CA THR A 854 -40.46 12.74 -1.76
C THR A 854 -39.89 12.21 -0.44
N ILE A 855 -40.73 11.59 0.39
CA ILE A 855 -40.29 10.82 1.56
C ILE A 855 -40.67 9.37 1.32
N VAL A 856 -39.68 8.47 1.35
CA VAL A 856 -39.88 7.02 1.20
C VAL A 856 -39.60 6.31 2.51
N GLU A 857 -40.26 5.18 2.75
CA GLU A 857 -40.00 4.33 3.90
C GLU A 857 -39.11 3.16 3.46
N VAL A 858 -37.94 3.03 4.07
CA VAL A 858 -36.97 1.97 3.81
C VAL A 858 -36.70 1.27 5.13
N ASP A 859 -37.01 -0.03 5.20
CA ASP A 859 -36.83 -0.85 6.41
C ASP A 859 -37.39 -0.26 7.72
N GLY A 860 -38.45 0.55 7.61
CA GLY A 860 -39.15 1.18 8.74
C GLY A 860 -38.70 2.62 9.06
N GLU A 861 -37.63 3.09 8.41
CA GLU A 861 -37.10 4.44 8.55
C GLU A 861 -37.53 5.34 7.38
N LYS A 862 -37.62 6.65 7.64
CA LYS A 862 -37.97 7.64 6.60
C LYS A 862 -36.71 8.19 5.94
N VAL A 863 -36.64 8.10 4.62
CA VAL A 863 -35.60 8.72 3.80
C VAL A 863 -36.21 9.83 2.96
N GLY A 864 -35.71 11.04 3.13
CA GLY A 864 -36.08 12.21 2.33
C GLY A 864 -35.26 12.29 1.07
N ILE A 865 -35.90 12.56 -0.06
CA ILE A 865 -35.24 12.69 -1.36
C ILE A 865 -35.72 13.97 -2.01
N PHE A 866 -34.82 14.87 -2.40
CA PHE A 866 -35.16 16.07 -3.16
C PHE A 866 -34.23 16.25 -4.34
N GLY A 867 -34.68 16.98 -5.36
CA GLY A 867 -33.91 17.18 -6.60
C GLY A 867 -33.41 18.59 -6.76
N LEU A 868 -32.30 18.78 -7.49
CA LEU A 868 -31.80 20.08 -7.92
C LEU A 868 -31.37 20.03 -9.39
N THR A 869 -31.60 21.13 -10.10
CA THR A 869 -31.21 21.32 -11.51
C THR A 869 -30.35 22.57 -11.65
N THR A 870 -29.26 22.50 -12.39
CA THR A 870 -28.36 23.65 -12.59
C THR A 870 -29.09 24.85 -13.21
N GLU A 871 -28.87 26.06 -12.67
CA GLU A 871 -29.51 27.26 -13.25
C GLU A 871 -28.85 27.69 -14.56
N THR A 872 -27.68 27.12 -14.91
CA THR A 872 -27.04 27.34 -16.21
C THR A 872 -27.92 26.86 -17.36
N THR A 873 -28.88 25.97 -17.11
CA THR A 873 -29.91 25.50 -18.05
C THR A 873 -30.60 26.65 -18.79
N ALA A 874 -30.78 27.81 -18.14
CA ALA A 874 -31.32 29.02 -18.76
C ALA A 874 -30.54 29.48 -20.02
N GLY A 875 -29.24 29.21 -20.05
CA GLY A 875 -28.34 29.56 -21.16
C GLY A 875 -27.81 28.36 -21.95
N SER A 876 -27.72 27.17 -21.34
CA SER A 876 -27.17 25.96 -21.97
C SER A 876 -28.22 25.09 -22.69
N SER A 877 -29.52 25.34 -22.50
CA SER A 877 -30.61 24.61 -23.16
C SER A 877 -31.71 25.53 -23.69
N SER A 878 -32.93 25.01 -23.88
CA SER A 878 -34.09 25.70 -24.46
C SER A 878 -35.33 25.76 -23.54
N PRO A 879 -35.20 26.20 -22.27
CA PRO A 879 -36.26 26.11 -21.25
C PRO A 879 -37.48 27.05 -21.44
N ASP A 880 -37.55 27.82 -22.53
CA ASP A 880 -38.62 28.80 -22.83
C ASP A 880 -39.06 29.66 -21.62
N LYS A 881 -40.21 29.36 -21.00
CA LYS A 881 -40.79 30.09 -19.87
C LYS A 881 -40.43 29.53 -18.49
N VAL A 882 -39.74 28.39 -18.43
CA VAL A 882 -39.28 27.76 -17.18
C VAL A 882 -38.09 28.55 -16.64
N THR A 883 -38.06 28.79 -15.33
CA THR A 883 -36.98 29.51 -14.66
C THR A 883 -36.36 28.68 -13.54
N PHE A 884 -35.09 28.94 -13.24
CA PHE A 884 -34.30 28.18 -12.28
C PHE A 884 -33.91 29.10 -11.12
N GLU A 885 -34.27 28.69 -9.90
CA GLU A 885 -34.01 29.40 -8.66
C GLU A 885 -32.67 28.97 -8.04
N ASP A 886 -32.22 29.73 -7.05
CA ASP A 886 -30.92 29.53 -6.41
C ASP A 886 -30.85 28.21 -5.65
N TYR A 887 -30.03 27.28 -6.12
CA TYR A 887 -29.98 25.90 -5.62
C TYR A 887 -29.67 25.78 -4.11
N ILE A 888 -28.81 26.64 -3.54
CA ILE A 888 -28.50 26.61 -2.09
C ILE A 888 -29.74 26.97 -1.31
N LYS A 889 -30.41 28.08 -1.64
CA LYS A 889 -31.61 28.52 -0.91
C LYS A 889 -32.76 27.53 -1.00
N GLU A 890 -32.95 26.90 -2.16
CA GLU A 890 -34.01 25.91 -2.32
C GLU A 890 -33.64 24.58 -1.65
N ALA A 891 -32.36 24.19 -1.62
CA ALA A 891 -31.89 23.05 -0.84
C ALA A 891 -32.07 23.26 0.67
N GLU A 892 -31.71 24.43 1.21
CA GLU A 892 -31.94 24.78 2.62
C GLU A 892 -33.43 24.69 2.99
N LYS A 893 -34.33 25.17 2.11
CA LYS A 893 -35.78 25.03 2.31
C LYS A 893 -36.24 23.58 2.26
N ALA A 894 -35.69 22.79 1.34
CA ALA A 894 -36.05 21.38 1.19
C ALA A 894 -35.62 20.57 2.43
N VAL A 895 -34.39 20.75 2.90
CA VAL A 895 -33.89 20.17 4.15
C VAL A 895 -34.78 20.56 5.33
N ALA A 896 -35.01 21.86 5.53
CA ALA A 896 -35.84 22.33 6.65
C ALA A 896 -37.28 21.77 6.60
N SER A 897 -37.83 21.56 5.39
CA SER A 897 -39.15 20.95 5.19
C SER A 897 -39.15 19.44 5.49
N LEU A 898 -38.07 18.73 5.17
CA LEU A 898 -37.90 17.30 5.49
C LEU A 898 -37.71 17.08 6.99
N GLU A 899 -36.83 17.85 7.62
CA GLU A 899 -36.60 17.82 9.08
C GLU A 899 -37.89 18.12 9.85
N ALA A 900 -38.67 19.12 9.41
CA ALA A 900 -39.97 19.44 10.02
C ALA A 900 -40.99 18.28 9.92
N GLN A 901 -40.79 17.34 9.00
CA GLN A 901 -41.60 16.12 8.83
C GLN A 901 -41.01 14.91 9.59
N GLY A 902 -39.95 15.13 10.37
CA GLY A 902 -39.25 14.12 11.15
C GLY A 902 -38.44 13.16 10.28
N VAL A 903 -37.78 13.70 9.26
CA VAL A 903 -36.78 13.00 8.44
C VAL A 903 -35.41 13.48 8.87
N ASP A 904 -34.51 12.54 9.11
CA ASP A 904 -33.13 12.76 9.54
C ASP A 904 -32.12 12.06 8.60
N LYS A 905 -32.60 11.47 7.50
CA LYS A 905 -31.82 10.83 6.43
C LYS A 905 -32.22 11.46 5.11
N ILE A 906 -31.37 12.31 4.54
CA ILE A 906 -31.69 13.18 3.41
C ILE A 906 -30.72 12.97 2.25
N VAL A 907 -31.29 12.58 1.11
CA VAL A 907 -30.59 12.40 -0.18
C VAL A 907 -30.95 13.54 -1.13
N ALA A 908 -29.94 14.27 -1.61
CA ALA A 908 -30.09 15.21 -2.71
C ALA A 908 -29.72 14.53 -4.03
N ILE A 909 -30.65 14.51 -4.99
CA ILE A 909 -30.37 14.11 -6.37
C ILE A 909 -30.04 15.38 -7.15
N SER A 910 -28.77 15.54 -7.53
CA SER A 910 -28.23 16.81 -8.01
C SER A 910 -27.77 16.74 -9.45
N HIS A 911 -28.24 17.66 -10.29
CA HIS A 911 -27.70 17.88 -11.63
C HIS A 911 -26.96 19.23 -11.71
N LEU A 912 -26.02 19.45 -10.79
CA LEU A 912 -25.24 20.69 -10.67
C LEU A 912 -23.83 20.56 -11.25
N GLY A 913 -23.22 19.38 -11.17
CA GLY A 913 -21.80 19.15 -11.50
C GLY A 913 -20.96 18.95 -10.23
N TYR A 914 -19.79 18.32 -10.36
CA TYR A 914 -18.99 17.92 -9.19
C TYR A 914 -18.12 19.03 -8.58
N ASP A 915 -17.14 19.58 -9.32
CA ASP A 915 -16.10 20.47 -8.78
C ASP A 915 -15.78 21.71 -9.65
N ASN A 916 -16.62 22.02 -10.64
CA ASN A 916 -16.37 23.14 -11.55
C ASN A 916 -16.50 24.48 -10.79
N PRO A 917 -15.45 25.33 -10.72
CA PRO A 917 -15.48 26.59 -9.98
C PRO A 917 -16.24 27.72 -10.70
N VAL A 918 -16.58 27.55 -11.98
CA VAL A 918 -17.38 28.50 -12.77
C VAL A 918 -18.87 28.15 -12.68
N GLU A 919 -19.18 26.87 -12.45
CA GLU A 919 -20.53 26.35 -12.28
C GLU A 919 -20.83 26.12 -10.79
N LYS A 920 -22.11 26.10 -10.45
CA LYS A 920 -22.57 25.72 -9.11
C LYS A 920 -22.48 24.21 -9.00
N ASN A 921 -21.95 23.65 -7.92
CA ASN A 921 -21.56 22.24 -7.88
C ASN A 921 -21.86 21.53 -6.55
N ASP A 922 -21.72 20.21 -6.55
CA ASP A 922 -22.04 19.30 -5.44
C ASP A 922 -21.13 19.51 -4.22
N LEU A 923 -19.84 19.80 -4.41
CA LEU A 923 -18.93 20.10 -3.30
C LEU A 923 -19.34 21.37 -2.55
N LEU A 924 -19.74 22.41 -3.30
CA LEU A 924 -20.26 23.64 -2.71
C LEU A 924 -21.61 23.40 -2.03
N LEU A 925 -22.50 22.61 -2.64
CA LEU A 925 -23.78 22.25 -2.02
C LEU A 925 -23.55 21.60 -0.65
N ALA A 926 -22.71 20.56 -0.58
CA ALA A 926 -22.39 19.84 0.65
C ALA A 926 -21.76 20.75 1.72
N ALA A 927 -20.87 21.67 1.32
CA ALA A 927 -20.20 22.58 2.25
C ALA A 927 -21.10 23.71 2.77
N ASN A 928 -22.15 24.09 2.03
CA ASN A 928 -23.00 25.24 2.35
C ASN A 928 -24.34 24.84 2.98
N VAL A 929 -24.83 23.64 2.74
CA VAL A 929 -26.15 23.18 3.20
C VAL A 929 -25.98 22.07 4.22
N ASP A 930 -26.31 22.36 5.48
CA ASP A 930 -26.35 21.38 6.55
C ASP A 930 -27.61 20.50 6.43
N GLY A 931 -27.52 19.27 6.91
CA GLY A 931 -28.61 18.28 6.89
C GLY A 931 -28.75 17.49 5.60
N ILE A 932 -27.85 17.63 4.61
CA ILE A 932 -27.75 16.69 3.48
C ILE A 932 -26.74 15.59 3.83
N ASP A 933 -27.17 14.33 3.80
CA ASP A 933 -26.31 13.19 4.12
C ASP A 933 -25.68 12.59 2.87
N VAL A 934 -26.44 12.49 1.78
CA VAL A 934 -25.97 11.93 0.51
C VAL A 934 -26.29 12.85 -0.66
N ILE A 935 -25.33 13.06 -1.55
CA ILE A 935 -25.53 13.69 -2.86
C ILE A 935 -25.29 12.66 -3.96
N VAL A 936 -26.33 12.37 -4.74
CA VAL A 936 -26.25 11.59 -5.99
C VAL A 936 -26.18 12.59 -7.14
N GLY A 937 -24.98 12.79 -7.69
CA GLY A 937 -24.68 13.88 -8.63
C GLY A 937 -24.66 13.49 -10.12
N GLY A 938 -24.72 14.49 -10.99
CA GLY A 938 -24.56 14.40 -12.45
C GLY A 938 -23.96 15.67 -13.09
N HIS A 939 -24.26 15.93 -14.36
CA HIS A 939 -23.89 17.09 -15.19
C HIS A 939 -22.43 17.10 -15.69
N SER A 940 -21.45 16.99 -14.80
CA SER A 940 -20.03 17.13 -15.15
C SER A 940 -19.40 15.86 -15.74
N HIS A 941 -20.17 14.77 -15.85
CA HIS A 941 -19.74 13.44 -16.29
C HIS A 941 -18.60 12.88 -15.44
N THR A 942 -18.51 13.28 -14.18
CA THR A 942 -17.43 12.87 -13.29
C THR A 942 -17.57 11.40 -12.95
N THR A 943 -16.50 10.65 -13.12
CA THR A 943 -16.44 9.24 -12.69
C THR A 943 -15.76 9.17 -11.33
N LEU A 944 -16.54 8.96 -10.27
CA LEU A 944 -16.03 8.79 -8.91
C LEU A 944 -15.87 7.29 -8.61
N LYS A 945 -14.62 6.82 -8.58
CA LYS A 945 -14.31 5.42 -8.21
C LYS A 945 -14.58 5.19 -6.72
N GLU A 946 -14.18 6.16 -5.90
CA GLU A 946 -14.47 6.24 -4.47
C GLU A 946 -15.40 7.43 -4.23
N ALA A 947 -16.31 7.31 -3.26
CA ALA A 947 -17.19 8.40 -2.87
C ALA A 947 -16.37 9.58 -2.28
N ALA A 948 -16.79 10.81 -2.57
CA ALA A 948 -16.18 11.99 -1.98
C ALA A 948 -16.88 12.35 -0.67
N ILE A 949 -16.12 12.78 0.34
CA ILE A 949 -16.62 13.08 1.69
C ILE A 949 -16.37 14.55 2.01
N VAL A 950 -17.43 15.25 2.41
CA VAL A 950 -17.37 16.64 2.86
C VAL A 950 -17.78 16.68 4.34
N ASP A 951 -16.80 16.85 5.23
CA ASP A 951 -16.97 16.91 6.68
C ASP A 951 -16.70 18.31 7.26
N LYS A 952 -16.60 19.31 6.38
CA LYS A 952 -16.33 20.71 6.74
C LYS A 952 -17.25 21.66 6.01
N ASP A 953 -17.68 22.69 6.72
CA ASP A 953 -18.44 23.79 6.14
C ASP A 953 -17.56 24.73 5.29
N GLU A 954 -18.19 25.71 4.64
CA GLU A 954 -17.54 26.76 3.85
C GLU A 954 -16.45 27.57 4.62
N ASN A 955 -16.48 27.55 5.96
CA ASN A 955 -15.54 28.24 6.84
C ASN A 955 -14.43 27.30 7.37
N GLY A 956 -14.47 26.02 7.01
CA GLY A 956 -13.54 24.97 7.45
C GLY A 956 -13.84 24.41 8.85
N ALA A 957 -15.00 24.72 9.44
CA ALA A 957 -15.46 24.12 10.68
C ALA A 957 -16.02 22.72 10.42
N LYS A 958 -15.80 21.80 11.37
CA LYS A 958 -16.28 20.42 11.25
C LYS A 958 -17.81 20.36 11.30
N LYS A 959 -18.41 19.60 10.39
CA LYS A 959 -19.85 19.27 10.33
C LYS A 959 -20.05 17.75 10.18
N ASP A 960 -21.31 17.32 10.21
CA ASP A 960 -21.66 15.94 9.88
C ASP A 960 -21.30 15.63 8.42
N PRO A 961 -20.81 14.42 8.13
CA PRO A 961 -20.27 14.08 6.81
C PRO A 961 -21.37 13.96 5.76
N THR A 962 -21.18 14.63 4.62
CA THR A 962 -21.97 14.42 3.39
C THR A 962 -21.19 13.55 2.41
N VAL A 963 -21.81 12.48 1.91
CA VAL A 963 -21.22 11.53 0.94
C VAL A 963 -21.69 11.87 -0.48
N ILE A 964 -20.78 11.98 -1.44
CA ILE A 964 -21.07 12.36 -2.83
C ILE A 964 -20.65 11.24 -3.80
N VAL A 965 -21.55 10.87 -4.72
CA VAL A 965 -21.32 9.82 -5.73
C VAL A 965 -21.77 10.25 -7.13
N GLN A 966 -21.01 9.85 -8.17
CA GLN A 966 -21.33 10.05 -9.60
C GLN A 966 -20.79 8.88 -10.44
N THR A 967 -21.39 8.60 -11.60
CA THR A 967 -21.13 7.38 -12.40
C THR A 967 -20.41 7.59 -13.74
N GLY A 968 -20.05 8.83 -14.07
CA GLY A 968 -19.58 9.19 -15.41
C GLY A 968 -20.75 9.60 -16.31
N SER A 969 -20.82 9.07 -17.53
CA SER A 969 -21.93 9.32 -18.46
C SER A 969 -22.12 8.18 -19.46
N SER A 970 -23.09 8.34 -20.37
CA SER A 970 -23.36 7.43 -21.51
C SER A 970 -23.68 5.99 -21.09
N SER A 971 -24.21 5.81 -19.88
CA SER A 971 -24.44 4.49 -19.29
C SER A 971 -23.18 3.62 -19.35
N ALA A 972 -22.02 4.18 -19.00
CA ALA A 972 -20.77 3.43 -18.89
C ALA A 972 -20.75 2.56 -17.62
N ASN A 973 -21.34 3.06 -16.53
CA ASN A 973 -21.35 2.40 -15.22
C ASN A 973 -22.73 2.49 -14.54
N VAL A 974 -22.92 1.66 -13.52
CA VAL A 974 -23.94 1.79 -12.48
C VAL A 974 -23.22 1.96 -11.15
N GLY A 975 -23.61 2.96 -10.37
CA GLY A 975 -23.07 3.16 -9.02
C GLY A 975 -23.93 2.45 -7.98
N THR A 976 -23.30 1.88 -6.96
CA THR A 976 -23.95 1.44 -5.72
C THR A 976 -23.31 2.15 -4.54
N LEU A 977 -24.11 2.51 -3.54
CA LEU A 977 -23.66 3.13 -2.31
C LEU A 977 -24.46 2.53 -1.15
N ASP A 978 -23.78 1.89 -0.22
CA ASP A 978 -24.32 1.48 1.08
C ASP A 978 -23.83 2.49 2.13
N VAL A 979 -24.75 3.07 2.90
CA VAL A 979 -24.42 3.98 4.01
C VAL A 979 -25.08 3.48 5.30
N GLN A 980 -24.35 3.58 6.40
CA GLN A 980 -24.85 3.25 7.73
C GLN A 980 -25.02 4.52 8.55
N PHE A 981 -26.16 4.63 9.23
CA PHE A 981 -26.53 5.75 10.07
C PHE A 981 -26.56 5.37 11.54
N ASP A 982 -26.20 6.32 12.41
CA ASP A 982 -26.44 6.23 13.85
C ASP A 982 -27.91 6.57 14.21
N GLU A 983 -28.24 6.52 15.51
CA GLU A 983 -29.57 6.86 16.03
C GLU A 983 -29.99 8.33 15.82
N ASN A 984 -29.05 9.20 15.41
CA ASN A 984 -29.28 10.63 15.15
C ASN A 984 -29.37 10.93 13.64
N GLY A 985 -29.29 9.93 12.78
CA GLY A 985 -29.29 10.12 11.32
C GLY A 985 -27.94 10.56 10.75
N VAL A 986 -26.84 10.44 11.50
CA VAL A 986 -25.49 10.80 11.03
C VAL A 986 -24.82 9.59 10.39
N ILE A 987 -24.18 9.77 9.23
CA ILE A 987 -23.43 8.70 8.55
C ILE A 987 -22.18 8.32 9.37
N ILE A 988 -22.08 7.05 9.74
CA ILE A 988 -20.96 6.47 10.49
C ILE A 988 -20.04 5.60 9.63
N SER A 989 -20.55 5.07 8.51
CA SER A 989 -19.75 4.37 7.51
C SER A 989 -20.43 4.37 6.14
N HIS A 990 -19.64 4.17 5.09
CA HIS A 990 -20.14 4.03 3.73
C HIS A 990 -19.27 3.07 2.92
N ALA A 991 -19.85 2.43 1.90
CA ALA A 991 -19.16 1.63 0.91
C ALA A 991 -19.79 1.87 -0.46
N ASN A 992 -19.01 2.33 -1.44
CA ASN A 992 -19.50 2.52 -2.80
C ASN A 992 -18.81 1.53 -3.76
N LYS A 993 -19.50 1.18 -4.85
CA LYS A 993 -18.91 0.44 -5.97
C LYS A 993 -19.37 1.07 -7.28
N LEU A 994 -18.49 1.03 -8.28
CA LEU A 994 -18.79 1.46 -9.63
C LEU A 994 -18.71 0.25 -10.57
N ILE A 995 -19.86 -0.20 -11.06
CA ILE A 995 -19.99 -1.44 -11.83
C ILE A 995 -20.03 -1.09 -13.32
N ALA A 996 -19.00 -1.51 -14.06
CA ALA A 996 -18.92 -1.28 -15.49
C ALA A 996 -20.01 -2.08 -16.25
N ILE A 997 -20.74 -1.39 -17.14
CA ILE A 997 -21.84 -2.00 -17.90
C ILE A 997 -21.33 -2.87 -19.06
N GLY A 998 -20.17 -2.55 -19.64
CA GLY A 998 -19.65 -3.17 -20.86
C GLY A 998 -19.58 -4.70 -20.84
N GLU A 999 -19.19 -5.27 -19.69
CA GLU A 999 -18.95 -6.70 -19.49
C GLU A 999 -20.21 -7.52 -19.15
N GLN A 1000 -21.33 -6.84 -18.90
CA GLN A 1000 -22.55 -7.48 -18.43
C GLN A 1000 -23.36 -8.10 -19.57
N LYS A 1001 -24.03 -9.20 -19.26
CA LYS A 1001 -25.02 -9.80 -20.16
C LYS A 1001 -26.29 -8.95 -20.14
N ALA A 1002 -26.91 -8.76 -21.30
CA ALA A 1002 -28.18 -8.07 -21.41
C ALA A 1002 -29.34 -8.87 -20.77
N ASP A 1003 -30.19 -8.16 -20.01
CA ASP A 1003 -31.43 -8.68 -19.44
C ASP A 1003 -32.45 -9.02 -20.55
N PRO A 1004 -32.94 -10.26 -20.64
CA PRO A 1004 -33.80 -10.68 -21.75
C PRO A 1004 -35.13 -9.93 -21.84
N GLU A 1005 -35.76 -9.59 -20.72
CA GLU A 1005 -36.99 -8.82 -20.70
C GLU A 1005 -36.75 -7.36 -21.11
N ALA A 1006 -35.69 -6.72 -20.60
CA ALA A 1006 -35.30 -5.39 -21.05
C ALA A 1006 -34.99 -5.36 -22.55
N GLU A 1007 -34.33 -6.39 -23.09
CA GLU A 1007 -34.11 -6.46 -24.54
C GLU A 1007 -35.39 -6.62 -25.34
N ALA A 1008 -36.38 -7.36 -24.82
CA ALA A 1008 -37.68 -7.46 -25.46
C ALA A 1008 -38.43 -6.12 -25.46
N ILE A 1009 -38.23 -5.29 -24.43
CA ILE A 1009 -38.77 -3.92 -24.36
C ILE A 1009 -38.05 -2.99 -25.33
N LEU A 1010 -36.73 -3.12 -25.49
CA LEU A 1010 -35.92 -2.31 -26.40
C LEU A 1010 -36.14 -2.65 -27.89
N ALA A 1011 -36.44 -3.92 -28.20
CA ALA A 1011 -36.50 -4.42 -29.57
C ALA A 1011 -37.42 -3.64 -30.54
N PRO A 1012 -38.63 -3.18 -30.17
CA PRO A 1012 -39.47 -2.35 -31.04
C PRO A 1012 -38.81 -1.01 -31.40
N PHE A 1013 -38.09 -0.40 -30.45
CA PHE A 1013 -37.41 0.87 -30.65
C PHE A 1013 -36.21 0.72 -31.61
N LYS A 1014 -35.46 -0.39 -31.49
CA LYS A 1014 -34.36 -0.77 -32.41
C LYS A 1014 -34.79 -0.81 -33.89
N ILE A 1015 -36.01 -1.28 -34.15
CA ILE A 1015 -36.55 -1.38 -35.53
C ILE A 1015 -36.73 0.01 -36.15
N GLY A 1016 -37.28 0.98 -35.41
CA GLY A 1016 -37.44 2.35 -35.93
C GLY A 1016 -36.09 3.05 -36.11
N ILE A 1017 -35.11 2.83 -35.23
CA ILE A 1017 -33.75 3.38 -35.42
C ILE A 1017 -33.08 2.82 -36.66
N SER A 1018 -33.25 1.53 -36.94
CA SER A 1018 -32.75 0.94 -38.19
C SER A 1018 -33.35 1.61 -39.43
N ALA A 1019 -34.60 2.08 -39.37
CA ALA A 1019 -35.22 2.83 -40.47
C ALA A 1019 -34.63 4.24 -40.60
N VAL A 1020 -34.42 4.94 -39.48
CA VAL A 1020 -33.78 6.28 -39.45
C VAL A 1020 -32.34 6.23 -39.95
N GLN A 1021 -31.57 5.22 -39.56
CA GLN A 1021 -30.20 5.01 -40.04
C GLN A 1021 -30.11 4.86 -41.57
N ASN A 1022 -31.11 4.21 -42.19
CA ASN A 1022 -31.15 4.02 -43.64
C ASN A 1022 -31.72 5.21 -44.41
N GLN A 1023 -32.16 6.27 -43.73
CA GLN A 1023 -32.71 7.45 -44.39
C GLN A 1023 -31.62 8.23 -45.13
N GLU A 1024 -31.86 8.55 -46.40
CA GLU A 1024 -30.97 9.41 -47.18
C GLU A 1024 -30.98 10.85 -46.62
N THR A 1025 -29.79 11.42 -46.44
CA THR A 1025 -29.62 12.82 -45.98
C THR A 1025 -30.00 13.86 -47.05
N GLY A 1026 -30.10 13.42 -48.31
CA GLY A 1026 -30.19 14.27 -49.50
C GLY A 1026 -28.84 14.63 -50.11
N GLY A 1027 -27.73 14.25 -49.46
CA GLY A 1027 -26.38 14.33 -50.01
C GLY A 1027 -26.02 13.13 -50.87
N VAL A 1028 -25.23 13.33 -51.93
CA VAL A 1028 -24.70 12.27 -52.81
C VAL A 1028 -23.19 12.44 -52.94
N ALA A 1029 -22.43 11.45 -52.49
CA ALA A 1029 -20.98 11.40 -52.69
C ALA A 1029 -20.67 11.02 -54.15
N VAL A 1030 -20.08 11.96 -54.91
CA VAL A 1030 -19.73 11.73 -56.32
C VAL A 1030 -18.66 10.65 -56.48
N ASN A 1031 -17.72 10.60 -55.53
CA ASN A 1031 -16.69 9.58 -55.39
C ASN A 1031 -16.67 9.09 -53.93
N ALA A 1032 -16.15 7.88 -53.69
CA ALA A 1032 -15.96 7.38 -52.33
C ALA A 1032 -15.05 8.32 -51.52
N LEU A 1033 -15.50 8.70 -50.32
CA LEU A 1033 -14.78 9.55 -49.38
C LEU A 1033 -14.01 8.65 -48.41
N VAL A 1034 -12.74 8.42 -48.70
CA VAL A 1034 -11.87 7.54 -47.92
C VAL A 1034 -11.47 8.14 -46.58
N ASN A 1035 -11.23 7.28 -45.58
CA ASN A 1035 -10.66 7.63 -44.29
C ASN A 1035 -9.31 6.91 -44.06
N PRO A 1036 -8.23 7.38 -44.71
CA PRO A 1036 -6.97 6.65 -44.77
C PRO A 1036 -6.22 6.65 -43.44
N ARG A 1037 -5.49 5.55 -43.19
CA ARG A 1037 -4.52 5.35 -42.09
C ARG A 1037 -3.17 4.93 -42.66
N THR A 1038 -2.06 5.28 -42.00
CA THR A 1038 -0.69 5.01 -42.49
C THR A 1038 -0.40 3.52 -42.70
N GLY A 1039 -1.14 2.62 -42.04
CA GLY A 1039 -1.02 1.17 -42.19
C GLY A 1039 -1.85 0.56 -43.32
N ASP A 1040 -2.64 1.36 -44.05
CA ASP A 1040 -3.56 0.83 -45.07
C ASP A 1040 -2.81 0.26 -46.29
N PRO A 1041 -3.22 -0.91 -46.81
CA PRO A 1041 -2.57 -1.51 -47.97
C PRO A 1041 -2.54 -0.59 -49.20
N GLY A 1042 -1.33 -0.30 -49.71
CA GLY A 1042 -1.14 0.54 -50.90
C GLY A 1042 -1.14 2.06 -50.64
N ASN A 1043 -1.31 2.49 -49.39
CA ASN A 1043 -1.22 3.88 -48.99
C ASN A 1043 0.25 4.34 -48.86
N GLN A 1044 0.57 5.54 -49.38
CA GLN A 1044 1.92 6.12 -49.34
C GLN A 1044 2.15 7.01 -48.11
N GLY A 1045 1.58 6.61 -46.97
CA GLY A 1045 1.74 7.30 -45.68
C GLY A 1045 0.84 8.51 -45.46
N GLU A 1046 -0.26 8.62 -46.22
CA GLU A 1046 -1.34 9.59 -45.96
C GLU A 1046 -2.22 9.10 -44.80
N SER A 1047 -2.77 10.02 -44.01
CA SER A 1047 -3.70 9.66 -42.96
C SER A 1047 -4.58 10.84 -42.59
N VAL A 1048 -5.84 10.56 -42.23
CA VAL A 1048 -6.72 11.54 -41.58
C VAL A 1048 -6.11 12.12 -40.29
N ARG A 1049 -5.10 11.44 -39.73
CA ARG A 1049 -4.41 11.83 -38.48
C ARG A 1049 -3.01 12.39 -38.68
N ASN A 1050 -2.56 12.64 -39.90
CA ASN A 1050 -1.24 13.26 -40.15
C ASN A 1050 -1.16 14.16 -41.39
N SER A 1051 -2.20 14.20 -42.22
CA SER A 1051 -2.24 14.95 -43.48
C SER A 1051 -3.67 15.41 -43.80
N GLU A 1052 -3.78 16.43 -44.65
CA GLU A 1052 -5.08 16.89 -45.19
C GLU A 1052 -5.79 15.75 -45.95
N THR A 1053 -7.10 15.60 -45.75
CA THR A 1053 -7.94 14.64 -46.47
C THR A 1053 -9.20 15.31 -46.99
N ALA A 1054 -9.77 14.79 -48.08
CA ALA A 1054 -11.00 15.30 -48.66
C ALA A 1054 -12.20 15.19 -47.70
N LEU A 1055 -12.32 14.06 -46.98
CA LEU A 1055 -13.39 13.87 -46.00
C LEU A 1055 -13.23 14.81 -44.79
N GLY A 1056 -12.01 14.99 -44.27
CA GLY A 1056 -11.74 15.94 -43.20
C GLY A 1056 -12.07 17.39 -43.58
N ASN A 1057 -11.77 17.78 -44.83
CA ASN A 1057 -12.17 19.09 -45.36
C ASN A 1057 -13.70 19.26 -45.41
N LEU A 1058 -14.41 18.24 -45.91
CA LEU A 1058 -15.87 18.28 -46.00
C LEU A 1058 -16.54 18.44 -44.62
N VAL A 1059 -16.04 17.71 -43.61
CA VAL A 1059 -16.55 17.83 -42.23
C VAL A 1059 -16.30 19.24 -41.68
N ALA A 1060 -15.07 19.76 -41.81
CA ALA A 1060 -14.76 21.12 -41.35
C ALA A 1060 -15.58 22.20 -42.08
N ASP A 1061 -15.84 22.01 -43.39
CA ASP A 1061 -16.70 22.91 -44.18
C ASP A 1061 -18.15 22.88 -43.69
N SER A 1062 -18.66 21.69 -43.33
CA SER A 1062 -20.00 21.56 -42.77
C SER A 1062 -20.14 22.29 -41.43
N MET A 1063 -19.16 22.12 -40.54
CA MET A 1063 -19.11 22.81 -39.24
C MET A 1063 -19.08 24.33 -39.42
N LEU A 1064 -18.26 24.85 -40.34
CA LEU A 1064 -18.19 26.28 -40.60
C LEU A 1064 -19.49 26.82 -41.22
N ALA A 1065 -20.11 26.07 -42.13
CA ALA A 1065 -21.35 26.47 -42.79
C ALA A 1065 -22.51 26.58 -41.79
N GLN A 1066 -22.68 25.57 -40.93
CA GLN A 1066 -23.74 25.57 -39.92
C GLN A 1066 -23.45 26.53 -38.77
N GLY A 1067 -22.19 26.57 -38.29
CA GLY A 1067 -21.79 27.49 -37.25
C GLY A 1067 -21.98 28.96 -37.65
N LYS A 1068 -21.87 29.32 -38.93
CA LYS A 1068 -22.19 30.68 -39.42
C LYS A 1068 -23.66 31.08 -39.30
N LEU A 1069 -24.58 30.11 -39.24
CA LEU A 1069 -26.01 30.39 -39.05
C LEU A 1069 -26.30 30.91 -37.64
N VAL A 1070 -25.53 30.44 -36.66
CA VAL A 1070 -25.68 30.80 -35.24
C VAL A 1070 -24.67 31.88 -34.81
N SER A 1071 -23.44 31.79 -35.32
CA SER A 1071 -22.33 32.71 -35.08
C SER A 1071 -21.87 33.38 -36.39
N PRO A 1072 -22.52 34.47 -36.84
CA PRO A 1072 -22.23 35.13 -38.13
C PRO A 1072 -20.81 35.69 -38.30
N ASN A 1073 -20.03 35.75 -37.21
CA ASN A 1073 -18.64 36.19 -37.23
C ASN A 1073 -17.64 35.05 -37.45
N ALA A 1074 -18.09 33.78 -37.39
CA ALA A 1074 -17.24 32.62 -37.61
C ALA A 1074 -16.68 32.60 -39.04
N THR A 1075 -15.35 32.55 -39.15
CA THR A 1075 -14.66 32.39 -40.45
C THR A 1075 -13.77 31.16 -40.51
N ILE A 1076 -13.59 30.46 -39.38
CA ILE A 1076 -12.71 29.29 -39.25
C ILE A 1076 -13.50 28.15 -38.62
N ALA A 1077 -13.23 26.91 -39.06
CA ALA A 1077 -13.60 25.72 -38.31
C ALA A 1077 -12.41 24.74 -38.16
N LEU A 1078 -12.35 24.06 -37.03
CA LEU A 1078 -11.32 23.08 -36.69
C LEU A 1078 -11.97 21.74 -36.34
N GLN A 1079 -11.55 20.67 -37.01
CA GLN A 1079 -11.98 19.30 -36.75
C GLN A 1079 -10.77 18.40 -36.56
N ASN A 1080 -10.69 17.69 -35.44
CA ASN A 1080 -9.60 16.76 -35.20
C ASN A 1080 -9.80 15.45 -35.98
N GLY A 1081 -8.72 14.89 -36.53
CA GLY A 1081 -8.73 13.65 -37.29
C GLY A 1081 -9.14 12.43 -36.45
N GLY A 1082 -9.02 12.51 -35.12
CA GLY A 1082 -9.56 11.52 -34.20
C GLY A 1082 -11.09 11.45 -34.19
N GLY A 1083 -11.76 12.55 -34.52
CA GLY A 1083 -13.22 12.65 -34.62
C GLY A 1083 -13.81 12.27 -35.97
N VAL A 1084 -12.98 12.01 -37.00
CA VAL A 1084 -13.42 11.49 -38.31
C VAL A 1084 -13.19 9.98 -38.35
N ARG A 1085 -14.26 9.20 -38.25
CA ARG A 1085 -14.21 7.81 -37.77
C ARG A 1085 -14.33 6.73 -38.84
N GLY A 1086 -14.97 7.02 -39.96
CA GLY A 1086 -15.15 6.05 -41.04
C GLY A 1086 -15.25 6.70 -42.41
N PRO A 1087 -15.12 5.89 -43.48
CA PRO A 1087 -15.31 6.36 -44.86
C PRO A 1087 -16.80 6.52 -45.19
N VAL A 1088 -17.08 7.13 -46.36
CA VAL A 1088 -18.40 7.15 -46.99
C VAL A 1088 -18.27 6.58 -48.40
N ASP A 1089 -19.12 5.61 -48.74
CA ASP A 1089 -19.13 5.01 -50.07
C ASP A 1089 -19.66 5.98 -51.13
N GLN A 1090 -19.36 5.68 -52.40
CA GLN A 1090 -19.91 6.43 -53.52
C GLN A 1090 -21.43 6.21 -53.61
N GLY A 1091 -22.21 7.29 -53.72
CA GLY A 1091 -23.67 7.22 -53.85
C GLY A 1091 -24.41 8.10 -52.83
N PRO A 1092 -25.73 7.88 -52.65
CA PRO A 1092 -26.52 8.56 -51.64
C PRO A 1092 -25.94 8.35 -50.25
N ILE A 1093 -25.79 9.43 -49.48
CA ILE A 1093 -25.26 9.41 -48.13
C ILE A 1093 -26.42 9.26 -47.15
N THR A 1094 -26.40 8.21 -46.35
CA THR A 1094 -27.43 7.89 -45.36
C THR A 1094 -27.13 8.49 -43.99
N MET A 1095 -28.11 8.45 -43.09
CA MET A 1095 -27.91 8.88 -41.71
C MET A 1095 -26.90 7.98 -40.98
N GLY A 1096 -26.89 6.69 -41.29
CA GLY A 1096 -25.89 5.73 -40.81
C GLY A 1096 -24.46 6.07 -41.27
N ASP A 1097 -24.29 6.56 -42.49
CA ASP A 1097 -22.98 7.01 -42.99
C ASP A 1097 -22.47 8.22 -42.22
N VAL A 1098 -23.34 9.21 -41.96
CA VAL A 1098 -22.98 10.40 -41.18
C VAL A 1098 -22.56 10.03 -39.75
N LEU A 1099 -23.29 9.14 -39.09
CA LEU A 1099 -22.94 8.64 -37.74
C LEU A 1099 -21.70 7.75 -37.75
N THR A 1100 -21.44 7.07 -38.87
CA THR A 1100 -20.18 6.34 -39.08
C THR A 1100 -18.99 7.31 -39.16
N VAL A 1101 -19.16 8.46 -39.80
CA VAL A 1101 -18.13 9.51 -39.87
C VAL A 1101 -17.97 10.22 -38.52
N LEU A 1102 -19.07 10.59 -37.85
CA LEU A 1102 -19.12 11.39 -36.62
C LEU A 1102 -19.86 10.63 -35.51
N SER A 1103 -19.21 9.62 -34.92
CA SER A 1103 -19.84 8.67 -33.98
C SER A 1103 -19.86 9.12 -32.53
N PHE A 1104 -19.34 10.31 -32.22
CA PHE A 1104 -19.18 10.78 -30.85
C PHE A 1104 -20.25 11.76 -30.39
N ASN A 1105 -21.13 12.20 -31.29
CA ASN A 1105 -22.18 13.18 -31.01
C ASN A 1105 -21.65 14.42 -30.25
N ASN A 1106 -20.55 15.01 -30.74
CA ASN A 1106 -20.00 16.18 -30.07
C ASN A 1106 -20.87 17.40 -30.37
N GLY A 1107 -21.17 18.22 -29.37
CA GLY A 1107 -21.73 19.55 -29.58
C GLY A 1107 -20.76 20.46 -30.32
N LEU A 1108 -21.25 21.36 -31.16
CA LEU A 1108 -20.44 22.41 -31.77
C LEU A 1108 -20.31 23.61 -30.83
N TYR A 1109 -19.10 24.14 -30.74
CA TYR A 1109 -18.75 25.31 -29.95
C TYR A 1109 -18.26 26.44 -30.86
N SER A 1110 -18.68 27.65 -30.55
CA SER A 1110 -18.10 28.89 -31.05
C SER A 1110 -17.10 29.40 -30.02
N VAL A 1111 -15.83 29.52 -30.41
CA VAL A 1111 -14.75 29.97 -29.53
C VAL A 1111 -14.03 31.17 -30.13
N ASP A 1112 -13.91 32.25 -29.36
CA ASP A 1112 -13.13 33.42 -29.75
C ASP A 1112 -11.67 33.28 -29.30
N LEU A 1113 -10.76 33.09 -30.26
CA LEU A 1113 -9.32 32.94 -30.02
C LEU A 1113 -8.53 34.14 -30.52
N THR A 1114 -7.53 34.59 -29.78
CA THR A 1114 -6.48 35.49 -30.30
C THR A 1114 -5.65 34.76 -31.36
N GLY A 1115 -5.01 35.50 -32.27
CA GLY A 1115 -4.13 34.90 -33.26
C GLY A 1115 -2.94 34.14 -32.64
N ALA A 1116 -2.50 34.54 -31.45
CA ALA A 1116 -1.49 33.80 -30.68
C ALA A 1116 -2.01 32.45 -30.18
N GLU A 1117 -3.20 32.41 -29.57
CA GLU A 1117 -3.86 31.16 -29.13
C GLU A 1117 -4.14 30.25 -30.32
N LEU A 1118 -4.65 30.80 -31.44
CA LEU A 1118 -4.88 30.03 -32.67
C LEU A 1118 -3.59 29.40 -33.20
N LYS A 1119 -2.46 30.12 -33.17
CA LYS A 1119 -1.15 29.56 -33.56
C LYS A 1119 -0.72 28.41 -32.65
N GLN A 1120 -0.96 28.52 -31.35
CA GLN A 1120 -0.64 27.47 -30.38
C GLN A 1120 -1.47 26.20 -30.63
N VAL A 1121 -2.78 26.35 -30.84
CA VAL A 1121 -3.68 25.24 -31.20
C VAL A 1121 -3.17 24.51 -32.45
N ILE A 1122 -2.80 25.25 -33.49
CA ILE A 1122 -2.28 24.67 -34.74
C ILE A 1122 -0.91 23.99 -34.53
N GLU A 1123 -0.01 24.56 -33.71
CA GLU A 1123 1.26 23.91 -33.32
C GLU A 1123 1.02 22.57 -32.61
N GLY A 1124 0.04 22.51 -31.71
CA GLY A 1124 -0.38 21.27 -31.04
C GLY A 1124 -0.83 20.20 -32.03
N GLY A 1125 -1.65 20.58 -33.02
CA GLY A 1125 -2.15 19.68 -34.05
C GLY A 1125 -1.09 19.06 -34.97
N VAL A 1126 0.06 19.74 -35.17
CA VAL A 1126 1.16 19.23 -36.02
C VAL A 1126 2.39 18.72 -35.23
N SER A 1127 2.29 18.69 -33.90
CA SER A 1127 3.41 18.45 -32.97
C SER A 1127 4.11 17.09 -33.11
N VAL A 1128 3.41 16.06 -33.59
CA VAL A 1128 3.96 14.69 -33.73
C VAL A 1128 4.01 14.16 -35.16
N VAL A 1129 3.55 14.94 -36.15
CA VAL A 1129 3.66 14.60 -37.58
C VAL A 1129 5.13 14.30 -37.94
N PRO A 1130 5.46 13.24 -38.72
CA PRO A 1130 4.57 12.40 -39.54
C PRO A 1130 3.86 11.26 -38.81
N THR A 1131 4.10 11.05 -37.52
CA THR A 1131 3.36 10.07 -36.72
C THR A 1131 1.89 10.49 -36.65
N GLU A 1132 1.00 9.50 -36.71
CA GLU A 1132 -0.43 9.76 -36.61
C GLU A 1132 -0.82 10.23 -35.21
N SER A 1133 -1.66 11.26 -35.14
CA SER A 1133 -2.31 11.69 -33.92
C SER A 1133 -3.78 12.02 -34.14
N GLY A 1134 -4.63 11.60 -33.21
CA GLY A 1134 -6.04 12.01 -33.19
C GLY A 1134 -6.21 13.53 -33.05
N SER A 1135 -5.17 14.26 -32.63
CA SER A 1135 -5.16 15.72 -32.49
C SER A 1135 -4.86 16.48 -33.78
N PHE A 1136 -4.50 15.81 -34.88
CA PHE A 1136 -4.26 16.49 -36.16
C PHE A 1136 -5.53 17.22 -36.62
N LEU A 1137 -5.42 18.51 -36.96
CA LEU A 1137 -6.59 19.36 -37.23
C LEU A 1137 -6.83 19.52 -38.72
N HIS A 1138 -7.98 19.05 -39.20
CA HIS A 1138 -8.60 19.49 -40.45
C HIS A 1138 -9.22 20.87 -40.26
N VAL A 1139 -9.19 21.69 -41.32
CA VAL A 1139 -9.52 23.11 -41.21
C VAL A 1139 -10.43 23.58 -42.35
N ALA A 1140 -11.32 24.51 -42.02
CA ALA A 1140 -12.00 25.38 -42.96
C ALA A 1140 -11.63 26.84 -42.67
N GLY A 1141 -11.42 27.65 -43.72
CA GLY A 1141 -11.04 29.05 -43.56
C GLY A 1141 -9.59 29.33 -43.17
N LEU A 1142 -8.72 28.32 -43.15
CA LEU A 1142 -7.27 28.45 -42.90
C LEU A 1142 -6.42 27.89 -44.05
N LYS A 1143 -5.21 28.45 -44.21
CA LYS A 1143 -4.10 27.86 -44.96
C LYS A 1143 -2.87 27.81 -44.05
N ILE A 1144 -2.32 26.62 -43.87
CA ILE A 1144 -1.25 26.33 -42.92
C ILE A 1144 -0.07 25.73 -43.68
N GLU A 1145 1.10 26.33 -43.53
CA GLU A 1145 2.38 25.72 -43.90
C GLU A 1145 3.16 25.38 -42.63
N PHE A 1146 3.64 24.16 -42.51
CA PHE A 1146 4.47 23.72 -41.38
C PHE A 1146 5.63 22.84 -41.86
N ASP A 1147 6.66 22.74 -41.04
CA ASP A 1147 7.88 21.97 -41.27
C ASP A 1147 7.99 20.90 -40.19
N SER A 1148 7.65 19.65 -40.52
CA SER A 1148 7.70 18.54 -39.56
C SER A 1148 9.12 18.16 -39.12
N SER A 1149 10.17 18.66 -39.78
CA SER A 1149 11.56 18.41 -39.37
C SER A 1149 12.00 19.23 -38.15
N LYS A 1150 11.21 20.26 -37.78
CA LYS A 1150 11.50 21.12 -36.63
C LYS A 1150 11.01 20.51 -35.30
N PRO A 1151 11.61 20.90 -34.16
CA PRO A 1151 11.10 20.52 -32.84
C PRO A 1151 9.63 20.89 -32.66
N ALA A 1152 8.87 20.07 -31.92
CA ALA A 1152 7.48 20.35 -31.57
C ALA A 1152 7.34 21.73 -30.90
N GLY A 1153 6.25 22.45 -31.21
CA GLY A 1153 6.03 23.83 -30.78
C GLY A 1153 6.80 24.90 -31.59
N LYS A 1154 7.52 24.50 -32.64
CA LYS A 1154 8.21 25.40 -33.59
C LYS A 1154 8.05 24.94 -35.04
N ARG A 1155 6.99 24.20 -35.34
CA ARG A 1155 6.78 23.55 -36.64
C ARG A 1155 6.01 24.43 -37.61
N VAL A 1156 5.09 25.25 -37.13
CA VAL A 1156 4.29 26.14 -37.97
C VAL A 1156 5.18 27.21 -38.60
N VAL A 1157 5.11 27.34 -39.92
CA VAL A 1157 5.87 28.31 -40.72
C VAL A 1157 5.02 29.50 -41.08
N SER A 1158 3.78 29.27 -41.54
CA SER A 1158 2.83 30.32 -41.85
C SER A 1158 1.40 29.86 -41.61
N ILE A 1159 0.54 30.78 -41.14
CA ILE A 1159 -0.91 30.60 -41.08
C ILE A 1159 -1.56 31.81 -41.73
N GLN A 1160 -2.46 31.57 -42.68
CA GLN A 1160 -3.35 32.58 -43.24
C GLN A 1160 -4.79 32.22 -42.89
N ALA A 1161 -5.58 33.21 -42.48
CA ALA A 1161 -7.00 33.06 -42.18
C ALA A 1161 -7.86 33.82 -43.18
N ALA A 1162 -8.99 33.25 -43.55
CA ALA A 1162 -9.99 33.89 -44.39
C ALA A 1162 -10.76 34.97 -43.60
N ASP A 1163 -11.01 36.10 -44.24
CA ASP A 1163 -11.99 37.08 -43.80
C ASP A 1163 -13.42 36.67 -44.20
N LYS A 1164 -14.41 37.52 -43.88
CA LYS A 1164 -15.83 37.28 -44.19
C LYS A 1164 -16.11 37.21 -45.70
N ASP A 1165 -15.24 37.79 -46.52
CA ASP A 1165 -15.33 37.76 -47.99
C ASP A 1165 -14.56 36.58 -48.60
N GLY A 1166 -13.96 35.72 -47.76
CA GLY A 1166 -13.16 34.57 -48.18
C GLY A 1166 -11.74 34.91 -48.64
N LYS A 1167 -11.24 36.13 -48.36
CA LYS A 1167 -9.86 36.52 -48.69
C LYS A 1167 -8.91 36.14 -47.56
N PHE A 1168 -7.81 35.48 -47.93
CA PHE A 1168 -6.80 35.04 -46.96
C PHE A 1168 -5.79 36.14 -46.66
N ALA A 1169 -5.52 36.35 -45.38
CA ALA A 1169 -4.47 37.23 -44.86
C ALA A 1169 -3.68 36.54 -43.74
N PRO A 1170 -2.41 36.90 -43.49
CA PRO A 1170 -1.63 36.33 -42.39
C PRO A 1170 -2.31 36.50 -41.03
N VAL A 1171 -2.21 35.49 -40.16
CA VAL A 1171 -2.74 35.56 -38.79
C VAL A 1171 -1.91 36.52 -37.93
N GLU A 1172 -2.55 37.59 -37.48
CA GLU A 1172 -2.01 38.59 -36.54
C GLU A 1172 -2.26 38.18 -35.08
N ASP A 1173 -1.22 38.22 -34.23
CA ASP A 1173 -1.24 37.68 -32.86
C ASP A 1173 -2.33 38.26 -31.97
N THR A 1174 -2.58 39.57 -32.08
CA THR A 1174 -3.51 40.31 -31.21
C THR A 1174 -4.93 40.38 -31.75
N LYS A 1175 -5.16 39.89 -32.98
CA LYS A 1175 -6.50 39.89 -33.59
C LYS A 1175 -7.29 38.68 -33.10
N THR A 1176 -8.56 38.88 -32.78
CA THR A 1176 -9.48 37.79 -32.41
C THR A 1176 -10.11 37.17 -33.65
N TYR A 1177 -10.23 35.84 -33.64
CA TYR A 1177 -10.88 35.03 -34.65
C TYR A 1177 -11.94 34.16 -33.99
N THR A 1178 -13.15 34.17 -34.53
CA THR A 1178 -14.23 33.28 -34.10
C THR A 1178 -14.09 31.95 -34.83
N VAL A 1179 -13.87 30.90 -34.05
CA VAL A 1179 -13.57 29.54 -34.51
C VAL A 1179 -14.73 28.61 -34.12
N ILE A 1180 -15.22 27.83 -35.08
CA ILE A 1180 -16.15 26.73 -34.80
C ILE A 1180 -15.33 25.45 -34.57
N THR A 1181 -15.59 24.76 -33.47
CA THR A 1181 -14.92 23.49 -33.15
C THR A 1181 -15.91 22.55 -32.48
N ASN A 1182 -15.54 21.29 -32.27
CA ASN A 1182 -16.37 20.35 -31.52
C ASN A 1182 -16.05 20.42 -29.99
N SER A 1183 -17.00 19.97 -29.16
CA SER A 1183 -16.91 20.02 -27.69
C SER A 1183 -15.67 19.30 -27.15
N TYR A 1184 -15.28 18.17 -27.75
CA TYR A 1184 -14.06 17.44 -27.41
C TYR A 1184 -12.79 18.31 -27.54
N ILE A 1185 -12.67 19.08 -28.62
CA ILE A 1185 -11.54 20.00 -28.81
C ILE A 1185 -11.68 21.24 -27.92
N ALA A 1186 -12.90 21.79 -27.79
CA ALA A 1186 -13.17 22.98 -26.99
C ALA A 1186 -12.85 22.78 -25.50
N GLY A 1187 -13.06 21.57 -24.97
CA GLY A 1187 -12.67 21.16 -23.61
C GLY A 1187 -11.19 20.80 -23.46
N GLY A 1188 -10.42 20.81 -24.55
CA GLY A 1188 -9.00 20.46 -24.54
C GLY A 1188 -8.11 21.54 -23.90
N PRO A 1189 -6.89 21.17 -23.46
CA PRO A 1189 -5.99 22.10 -22.76
C PRO A 1189 -5.58 23.32 -23.60
N ASP A 1190 -5.55 23.19 -24.93
CA ASP A 1190 -5.22 24.30 -25.84
C ASP A 1190 -6.36 25.35 -25.95
N PHE A 1191 -7.56 25.02 -25.47
CA PHE A 1191 -8.74 25.90 -25.46
C PHE A 1191 -9.14 26.31 -24.03
N ALA A 1192 -8.53 25.70 -23.00
CA ALA A 1192 -8.87 25.90 -21.59
C ALA A 1192 -8.83 27.38 -21.16
N SER A 1193 -7.87 28.17 -21.66
CA SER A 1193 -7.82 29.62 -21.35
C SER A 1193 -9.03 30.37 -21.91
N ALA A 1194 -9.46 30.05 -23.12
CA ALA A 1194 -10.63 30.70 -23.72
C ALA A 1194 -11.93 30.24 -23.04
N ALA A 1195 -12.01 28.96 -22.68
CA ALA A 1195 -13.14 28.43 -21.92
C ALA A 1195 -13.25 29.08 -20.52
N ALA A 1196 -12.14 29.17 -19.78
CA ALA A 1196 -12.09 29.81 -18.46
C ALA A 1196 -12.46 31.30 -18.50
N ASP A 1197 -12.15 31.98 -19.60
CA ASP A 1197 -12.53 33.39 -19.84
C ASP A 1197 -13.99 33.56 -20.30
N GLY A 1198 -14.77 32.48 -20.42
CA GLY A 1198 -16.14 32.51 -20.93
C GLY A 1198 -16.23 32.84 -22.44
N ARG A 1199 -15.14 32.62 -23.19
CA ARG A 1199 -15.07 32.87 -24.65
C ARG A 1199 -15.40 31.65 -25.50
N ALA A 1200 -15.89 30.58 -24.88
CA ALA A 1200 -16.40 29.39 -25.55
C ALA A 1200 -17.91 29.29 -25.30
N THR A 1201 -18.69 29.07 -26.35
CA THR A 1201 -20.15 28.99 -26.27
C THR A 1201 -20.63 27.81 -27.07
N ASP A 1202 -21.37 26.90 -26.43
CA ASP A 1202 -22.11 25.86 -27.14
C ASP A 1202 -23.16 26.53 -28.04
N ILE A 1203 -23.17 26.17 -29.32
CA ILE A 1203 -24.12 26.73 -30.28
C ILE A 1203 -25.37 25.87 -30.47
N GLY A 1204 -25.51 24.78 -29.68
CA GLY A 1204 -26.72 23.96 -29.58
C GLY A 1204 -26.99 23.10 -30.81
N ILE A 1205 -25.93 22.73 -31.55
CA ILE A 1205 -26.01 21.88 -32.74
C ILE A 1205 -24.93 20.79 -32.61
N SER A 1206 -25.31 19.52 -32.74
CA SER A 1206 -24.34 18.43 -32.76
C SER A 1206 -23.57 18.38 -34.08
N ASP A 1207 -22.34 17.85 -34.04
CA ASP A 1207 -21.45 17.72 -35.19
C ASP A 1207 -22.08 16.89 -36.34
N TRP A 1208 -22.75 15.79 -36.02
CA TRP A 1208 -23.44 14.94 -37.00
C TRP A 1208 -24.69 15.60 -37.58
N GLU A 1209 -25.46 16.35 -36.78
CA GLU A 1209 -26.63 17.11 -37.26
C GLU A 1209 -26.19 18.21 -38.21
N SER A 1210 -25.11 18.90 -37.85
CA SER A 1210 -24.47 19.90 -38.68
C SER A 1210 -24.04 19.31 -40.03
N PHE A 1211 -23.39 18.14 -39.99
CA PHE A 1211 -22.96 17.45 -41.20
C PHE A 1211 -24.14 17.01 -42.07
N ALA A 1212 -25.17 16.39 -41.48
CA ALA A 1212 -26.37 15.98 -42.20
C ALA A 1212 -27.14 17.16 -42.83
N ALA A 1213 -27.30 18.25 -42.08
CA ALA A 1213 -27.94 19.48 -42.56
C ALA A 1213 -27.16 20.10 -43.71
N TYR A 1214 -25.83 20.10 -43.63
CA TYR A 1214 -24.97 20.56 -44.73
C TYR A 1214 -25.15 19.69 -45.97
N LEU A 1215 -25.05 18.36 -45.85
CA LEU A 1215 -25.22 17.42 -46.97
C LEU A 1215 -26.57 17.60 -47.69
N LYS A 1216 -27.65 17.79 -46.92
CA LYS A 1216 -28.99 18.06 -47.46
C LYS A 1216 -29.05 19.29 -48.35
N THR A 1217 -28.29 20.34 -48.01
CA THR A 1217 -28.27 21.59 -48.77
C THR A 1217 -27.25 21.58 -49.91
N ALA A 1218 -26.14 20.85 -49.75
CA ALA A 1218 -25.09 20.73 -50.75
C ALA A 1218 -25.53 19.87 -51.95
N GLY A 1219 -26.35 18.84 -51.73
CA GLY A 1219 -26.75 17.90 -52.77
C GLY A 1219 -25.57 17.00 -53.18
N GLU A 1220 -24.94 17.25 -54.33
CA GLU A 1220 -23.76 16.49 -54.74
C GLU A 1220 -22.48 17.02 -54.05
N VAL A 1221 -21.72 16.13 -53.41
CA VAL A 1221 -20.45 16.46 -52.76
C VAL A 1221 -19.27 15.72 -53.41
N ASP A 1222 -18.25 16.48 -53.82
CA ASP A 1222 -16.99 15.96 -54.39
C ASP A 1222 -15.77 16.73 -53.82
N PRO A 1223 -15.56 16.68 -52.49
CA PRO A 1223 -14.47 17.41 -51.84
C PRO A 1223 -13.11 16.96 -52.38
N LYS A 1224 -12.15 17.89 -52.43
CA LYS A 1224 -10.77 17.66 -52.85
C LYS A 1224 -9.78 18.03 -51.76
N ILE A 1225 -8.55 17.52 -51.87
CA ILE A 1225 -7.41 18.06 -51.14
C ILE A 1225 -7.01 19.37 -51.83
N GLU A 1226 -7.04 20.47 -51.10
CA GLU A 1226 -6.92 21.83 -51.64
C GLU A 1226 -5.60 22.52 -51.25
N GLY A 1227 -4.76 21.85 -50.45
CA GLY A 1227 -3.55 22.44 -49.88
C GLY A 1227 -3.88 23.44 -48.77
N ARG A 1228 -4.93 23.15 -47.98
CA ARG A 1228 -5.24 23.86 -46.75
C ARG A 1228 -4.14 23.62 -45.70
N ILE A 1229 -3.50 22.46 -45.72
CA ILE A 1229 -2.44 22.08 -44.78
C ILE A 1229 -1.26 21.46 -45.54
N VAL A 1230 -0.11 22.14 -45.55
CA VAL A 1230 1.07 21.74 -46.32
C VAL A 1230 2.27 21.51 -45.41
N ASN A 1231 2.81 20.30 -45.43
CA ASN A 1231 4.09 19.98 -44.81
C ASN A 1231 5.23 20.26 -45.81
N ILE A 1232 5.99 21.33 -45.61
CA ILE A 1232 7.05 21.75 -46.54
C ILE A 1232 8.33 20.91 -46.44
N ALA A 1233 8.40 19.97 -45.49
CA ALA A 1233 9.51 19.03 -45.34
C ALA A 1233 9.36 17.77 -46.21
N LYS A 1234 8.19 17.56 -46.83
CA LYS A 1234 7.87 16.42 -47.71
C LYS A 1234 8.03 16.76 -49.18
#